data_AF-A0A938MV25-F1
#
_entry.id   AF-A0A938MV25-F1
#
_cell.length_a   1.000
_cell.length_b   1.000
_cell.length_c   1.000
_cell.angle_alpha   90.00
_cell.angle_beta   90.00
_cell.angle_gamma   90.00
#
_symmetry.space_group_name_H-M   'P 1'
#
loop_
_entity.id
_entity.type
_entity.pdbx_description
1 polymer ?
#
loop_
_entity_poly.entity_id
_entity_poly.type
_entity_poly.pdbx_seq_one_letter_code
_entity_poly.pdbx_strand_id
1 'polypeptide(L)'
;MKMWKFTFGKRLPSVRVAGILVSAVLALLVVSPVFAAEVVVHVAPTGDDTADGSRAKPVASLIGARNAVRRLRAAGKAGPVRVVVAGGVRIGEGSIQSNSAERTHDITLDNNIIRSGGRINAEGVGVWIGHSYDNAVTHTLMGMAPAGGTQAAALQRGNADASESAPGDRRPPINQVYPPEAFYHAGKSGRILDVTKPPFNAKGDGVTDDTKALIAALQFVKDNHELHQGENYSYCTKRHNRNWVVYLPDGEYLISDTVSQGWPALAMNILKGWDHVEFFRVASPEHERQLNHDHPAAKNSDDGHVRGQYGDASVYAENNWNLRVIGQSRDKTIIRLKDNATGFGEGADKAVLAFYLLQVGSNVNLGNFCENLAIDTGSGNPGAVGLKWNSSNWGGVRNLSIRSGDGAGRAGLLSDANNATGYLRDLCITGFDTGIEISAGRETMVTLEYATLSGQRETAIRLGEARSGPGGDPLSARKLLVENAPVVLRVGRAGQAVVLESEFRAASEQDVAMDVEPDGFLLARDLRIQGYRAAVRHRGEITAGAGNIAEYATAAVVALDDEPPLRLPIKDSPLILPETDIAQWANVDDFGAVGDGIADDTAAIQRAVDSGKPVIRFPRANYVINGTVDIPASVREITMLFGVITRSQATAFDGPAMFRVTESSAEPLLIHQAMSAGGVLVDHVADRPLVIEDMFMEFNHTRNYSAKPGMNYPSATPQDTEIWRLYRNTRPEGPPKEVFVNNSISFSSENEAGTLALENVRVWARMINTEHVPANYSFRRSDAWIFGFKSENADTLLKATDGSRVEVLGGTFLLWSERRGPVIDGRDSAIAAVFLQWYWKPTPSTIFRNQQAGVTAALTKNRFDGLDKVDAAYIHVNSSNRRKPD
;
A
#
# COMPACT_ATOMS: atom_id res chain seq x y z
N MET A 1 41.44 -36.62 -41.37
CA MET A 1 42.90 -36.91 -41.40
C MET A 1 43.50 -36.32 -40.13
N LYS A 2 44.34 -36.95 -39.30
CA LYS A 2 44.92 -38.33 -39.21
C LYS A 2 44.64 -38.83 -37.77
N MET A 3 44.27 -40.10 -37.48
CA MET A 3 45.13 -41.30 -37.32
C MET A 3 46.38 -41.10 -36.42
N TRP A 4 46.75 -41.97 -35.47
CA TRP A 4 46.23 -43.30 -35.00
C TRP A 4 45.68 -43.23 -33.54
N LYS A 5 45.15 -44.24 -32.79
CA LYS A 5 45.01 -45.73 -32.80
C LYS A 5 46.18 -46.64 -32.31
N PHE A 6 46.05 -47.32 -31.16
CA PHE A 6 45.84 -48.79 -31.06
C PHE A 6 45.63 -49.30 -29.61
N THR A 7 45.29 -50.59 -29.46
CA THR A 7 44.84 -51.29 -28.24
C THR A 7 45.40 -52.73 -28.17
N PHE A 8 45.06 -53.46 -27.09
CA PHE A 8 45.32 -54.89 -26.76
C PHE A 8 46.66 -55.24 -26.08
N GLY A 9 46.72 -56.19 -25.13
CA GLY A 9 45.62 -56.87 -24.41
C GLY A 9 45.94 -58.28 -23.86
N LYS A 10 44.86 -59.02 -23.51
CA LYS A 10 44.73 -60.47 -23.19
C LYS A 10 44.97 -60.98 -21.74
N ARG A 11 44.19 -62.02 -21.41
CA ARG A 11 44.15 -62.89 -20.20
C ARG A 11 45.17 -64.06 -20.36
N LEU A 12 45.45 -65.06 -19.49
CA LEU A 12 44.85 -65.76 -18.32
C LEU A 12 46.02 -66.26 -17.36
N PRO A 13 45.93 -67.31 -16.49
CA PRO A 13 45.17 -67.47 -15.23
C PRO A 13 45.96 -68.05 -14.00
N SER A 14 45.46 -67.85 -12.77
CA SER A 14 45.45 -68.79 -11.59
C SER A 14 44.76 -68.07 -10.39
N VAL A 15 43.83 -68.60 -9.55
CA VAL A 15 43.60 -69.92 -8.89
C VAL A 15 44.53 -70.09 -7.67
N ARG A 16 44.11 -69.96 -6.39
CA ARG A 16 42.93 -70.47 -5.62
C ARG A 16 42.39 -69.44 -4.57
N VAL A 17 41.07 -69.31 -4.29
CA VAL A 17 40.24 -69.97 -3.21
C VAL A 17 40.81 -69.78 -1.78
N ALA A 18 40.10 -69.31 -0.74
CA ALA A 18 38.80 -68.60 -0.57
C ALA A 18 38.67 -68.06 0.89
N GLY A 19 37.67 -67.22 1.20
CA GLY A 19 37.29 -66.92 2.61
C GLY A 19 36.68 -65.54 2.89
N ILE A 20 35.35 -65.44 2.85
CA ILE A 20 34.46 -64.47 3.53
C ILE A 20 35.06 -63.09 3.90
N LEU A 21 34.81 -62.06 3.09
CA LEU A 21 35.12 -60.67 3.44
C LEU A 21 34.14 -59.66 2.78
N VAL A 22 32.90 -59.63 3.28
CA VAL A 22 31.80 -58.74 2.80
C VAL A 22 31.24 -57.84 3.93
N SER A 23 31.85 -57.85 5.11
CA SER A 23 31.24 -57.29 6.34
C SER A 23 32.11 -56.27 7.10
N ALA A 24 33.27 -55.85 6.56
CA ALA A 24 34.27 -55.07 7.32
C ALA A 24 34.53 -53.63 6.82
N VAL A 25 34.04 -53.24 5.64
CA VAL A 25 34.32 -51.90 5.04
C VAL A 25 33.10 -50.97 5.10
N LEU A 26 31.95 -51.47 5.58
CA LEU A 26 30.74 -50.68 5.86
C LEU A 26 30.74 -50.11 7.30
N ALA A 27 31.92 -49.93 7.89
CA ALA A 27 32.13 -49.68 9.33
C ALA A 27 32.68 -48.27 9.66
N LEU A 28 32.69 -47.35 8.70
CA LEU A 28 33.21 -45.98 8.86
C LEU A 28 32.30 -44.88 8.28
N LEU A 29 31.03 -45.20 8.07
CA LEU A 29 29.97 -44.25 7.71
C LEU A 29 28.73 -44.51 8.57
N VAL A 30 28.10 -43.41 9.04
CA VAL A 30 26.81 -43.39 9.73
C VAL A 30 26.76 -44.14 11.08
N VAL A 31 27.41 -43.56 12.10
CA VAL A 31 26.80 -43.54 13.44
C VAL A 31 25.84 -42.34 13.48
N SER A 32 24.66 -42.48 12.88
CA SER A 32 23.54 -41.60 13.22
C SER A 32 23.20 -41.84 14.69
N PRO A 33 23.01 -40.79 15.51
CA PRO A 33 22.37 -40.97 16.80
C PRO A 33 20.98 -41.56 16.56
N VAL A 34 20.68 -42.71 17.17
CA VAL A 34 19.31 -43.22 17.21
C VAL A 34 18.55 -42.36 18.21
N PHE A 35 18.14 -41.17 17.75
CA PHE A 35 17.27 -40.27 18.50
C PHE A 35 16.00 -41.05 18.86
N ALA A 36 15.84 -41.34 20.16
CA ALA A 36 14.71 -42.12 20.65
C ALA A 36 13.41 -41.41 20.24
N ALA A 37 12.52 -42.14 19.57
CA ALA A 37 11.35 -41.56 18.90
C ALA A 37 10.50 -40.69 19.84
N GLU A 38 9.97 -39.60 19.29
CA GLU A 38 9.10 -38.68 20.02
C GLU A 38 7.85 -39.39 20.55
N VAL A 39 7.51 -39.11 21.81
CA VAL A 39 6.32 -39.64 22.47
C VAL A 39 5.28 -38.53 22.61
N VAL A 40 4.21 -38.62 21.81
CA VAL A 40 3.12 -37.64 21.80
C VAL A 40 2.01 -38.05 22.76
N VAL A 41 1.56 -37.11 23.60
CA VAL A 41 0.44 -37.29 24.55
C VAL A 41 -0.66 -36.28 24.22
N HIS A 42 -1.84 -36.76 23.86
CA HIS A 42 -3.00 -35.95 23.50
C HIS A 42 -3.89 -35.67 24.72
N VAL A 43 -4.33 -34.43 24.87
CA VAL A 43 -5.24 -33.96 25.92
C VAL A 43 -6.49 -33.38 25.28
N ALA A 44 -7.66 -33.88 25.67
CA ALA A 44 -8.94 -33.42 25.14
C ALA A 44 -10.03 -33.49 26.22
N PRO A 45 -11.03 -32.57 26.22
CA PRO A 45 -12.10 -32.55 27.23
C PRO A 45 -12.97 -33.82 27.32
N THR A 46 -12.91 -34.69 26.31
CA THR A 46 -13.60 -35.99 26.26
C THR A 46 -12.68 -37.18 26.55
N GLY A 47 -11.47 -36.92 27.03
CA GLY A 47 -10.49 -37.95 27.42
C GLY A 47 -10.71 -38.52 28.82
N ASP A 48 -9.76 -39.35 29.26
CA ASP A 48 -9.73 -39.99 30.58
C ASP A 48 -8.30 -40.01 31.13
N ASP A 49 -8.06 -39.48 32.34
CA ASP A 49 -6.71 -39.39 32.91
C ASP A 49 -6.07 -40.76 33.27
N THR A 50 -6.86 -41.82 33.26
CA THR A 50 -6.39 -43.21 33.34
C THR A 50 -5.88 -43.75 32.00
N ALA A 51 -6.21 -43.10 30.88
CA ALA A 51 -5.89 -43.54 29.52
C ALA A 51 -4.38 -43.52 29.17
N ASP A 52 -4.07 -44.07 28.00
CA ASP A 52 -2.71 -44.11 27.44
C ASP A 52 -2.23 -42.77 26.86
N GLY A 53 -3.14 -41.82 26.61
CA GLY A 53 -2.81 -40.51 26.05
C GLY A 53 -2.58 -40.52 24.53
N SER A 54 -2.90 -41.61 23.84
CA SER A 54 -2.88 -41.65 22.37
C SER A 54 -3.95 -40.74 21.76
N ARG A 55 -3.84 -40.44 20.46
CA ARG A 55 -4.86 -39.65 19.73
C ARG A 55 -6.25 -40.30 19.74
N ALA A 56 -6.33 -41.62 19.94
CA ALA A 56 -7.58 -42.38 20.01
C ALA A 56 -8.14 -42.47 21.44
N LYS A 57 -7.29 -42.31 22.47
CA LYS A 57 -7.66 -42.31 23.90
C LYS A 57 -6.89 -41.19 24.62
N PRO A 58 -7.23 -39.92 24.36
CA PRO A 58 -6.59 -38.79 25.00
C PRO A 58 -6.85 -38.81 26.51
N VAL A 59 -5.97 -38.14 27.27
CA VAL A 59 -6.22 -37.85 28.68
C VAL A 59 -7.15 -36.64 28.83
N ALA A 60 -7.88 -36.55 29.93
CA ALA A 60 -8.85 -35.48 30.17
C ALA A 60 -8.17 -34.15 30.50
N SER A 61 -7.05 -34.19 31.23
CA SER A 61 -6.40 -33.02 31.81
C SER A 61 -4.87 -33.00 31.65
N LEU A 62 -4.27 -31.85 31.95
CA LEU A 62 -2.82 -31.70 32.06
C LEU A 62 -2.22 -32.50 33.23
N ILE A 63 -3.00 -32.80 34.27
CA ILE A 63 -2.59 -33.68 35.37
C ILE A 63 -2.53 -35.13 34.86
N GLY A 64 -3.53 -35.57 34.09
CA GLY A 64 -3.49 -36.81 33.34
C GLY A 64 -2.29 -36.89 32.40
N ALA A 65 -1.99 -35.82 31.66
CA ALA A 65 -0.85 -35.77 30.76
C ALA A 65 0.48 -35.93 31.50
N ARG A 66 0.71 -35.14 32.55
CA ARG A 66 1.88 -35.25 33.44
C ARG A 66 2.02 -36.67 34.00
N ASN A 67 0.91 -37.28 34.42
CA ASN A 67 0.89 -38.62 34.99
C ASN A 67 1.16 -39.70 33.92
N ALA A 68 0.59 -39.58 32.71
CA ALA A 68 0.87 -40.46 31.57
C ALA A 68 2.34 -40.37 31.14
N VAL A 69 2.92 -39.16 31.08
CA VAL A 69 4.35 -38.97 30.81
C VAL A 69 5.22 -39.63 31.88
N ARG A 70 4.84 -39.54 33.16
CA ARG A 70 5.50 -40.28 34.25
C ARG A 70 5.40 -41.80 34.07
N ARG A 71 4.22 -42.33 33.70
CA ARG A 71 4.03 -43.76 33.35
C ARG A 71 4.97 -44.18 32.20
N LEU A 72 5.07 -43.37 31.15
CA LEU A 72 5.89 -43.63 29.95
C LEU A 72 7.41 -43.56 30.23
N ARG A 73 7.84 -42.63 31.11
CA ARG A 73 9.23 -42.55 31.59
C ARG A 73 9.60 -43.76 32.46
N ALA A 74 8.72 -44.18 33.38
CA ALA A 74 8.90 -45.39 34.18
C ALA A 74 8.95 -46.67 33.32
N ALA A 75 8.22 -46.69 32.20
CA ALA A 75 8.29 -47.74 31.18
C ALA A 75 9.50 -47.61 30.22
N GLY A 76 10.54 -46.85 30.58
CA GLY A 76 11.81 -46.80 29.87
C GLY A 76 11.85 -45.98 28.58
N LYS A 77 10.80 -45.22 28.22
CA LYS A 77 10.82 -44.40 27.00
C LYS A 77 11.64 -43.13 27.21
N ALA A 78 12.82 -43.08 26.58
CA ALA A 78 13.82 -42.00 26.73
C ALA A 78 13.66 -40.79 25.80
N GLY A 79 12.83 -40.87 24.74
CA GLY A 79 12.70 -39.82 23.72
C GLY A 79 12.15 -38.47 24.21
N PRO A 80 12.15 -37.42 23.36
CA PRO A 80 11.44 -36.18 23.65
C PRO A 80 9.93 -36.43 23.75
N VAL A 81 9.23 -35.59 24.51
CA VAL A 81 7.80 -35.75 24.82
C VAL A 81 7.07 -34.49 24.42
N ARG A 82 6.02 -34.63 23.60
CA ARG A 82 5.19 -33.51 23.13
C ARG A 82 3.75 -33.70 23.61
N VAL A 83 3.24 -32.74 24.37
CA VAL A 83 1.84 -32.74 24.82
C VAL A 83 1.02 -31.88 23.85
N VAL A 84 -0.13 -32.40 23.38
CA VAL A 84 -0.98 -31.77 22.37
C VAL A 84 -2.38 -31.55 22.96
N VAL A 85 -2.73 -30.30 23.23
CA VAL A 85 -3.97 -29.90 23.93
C VAL A 85 -5.00 -29.33 22.97
N ALA A 86 -6.26 -29.74 23.10
CA ALA A 86 -7.35 -29.33 22.22
C ALA A 86 -8.02 -27.97 22.59
N GLY A 87 -7.25 -26.87 22.54
CA GLY A 87 -7.76 -25.49 22.44
C GLY A 87 -8.00 -24.71 23.75
N GLY A 88 -7.74 -23.40 23.69
CA GLY A 88 -7.91 -22.44 24.80
C GLY A 88 -6.75 -22.40 25.81
N VAL A 89 -6.64 -21.31 26.59
CA VAL A 89 -5.67 -21.16 27.68
C VAL A 89 -6.37 -20.65 28.95
N ARG A 90 -6.05 -21.26 30.10
CA ARG A 90 -6.56 -20.88 31.42
C ARG A 90 -5.40 -20.68 32.39
N ILE A 91 -5.40 -19.55 33.10
CA ILE A 91 -4.48 -19.20 34.19
C ILE A 91 -5.31 -19.11 35.48
N GLY A 92 -4.92 -19.89 36.49
CA GLY A 92 -5.60 -19.93 37.79
C GLY A 92 -6.92 -20.70 37.84
N GLU A 93 -7.64 -20.54 38.95
CA GLU A 93 -8.75 -21.40 39.38
C GLU A 93 -10.03 -20.60 39.62
N GLY A 94 -11.19 -21.26 39.64
CA GLY A 94 -12.51 -20.63 39.83
C GLY A 94 -12.79 -20.10 41.24
N SER A 95 -11.81 -20.17 42.14
CA SER A 95 -11.87 -19.65 43.51
C SER A 95 -10.47 -19.35 44.01
N ILE A 96 -10.29 -18.31 44.84
CA ILE A 96 -8.99 -18.02 45.44
C ILE A 96 -8.63 -19.05 46.51
N GLN A 97 -7.43 -19.64 46.40
CA GLN A 97 -6.99 -20.64 47.36
C GLN A 97 -6.77 -20.03 48.75
N SER A 98 -7.20 -20.79 49.77
CA SER A 98 -7.15 -20.36 51.18
C SER A 98 -5.72 -20.33 51.70
N ASN A 99 -4.90 -21.33 51.35
CA ASN A 99 -3.45 -21.28 51.48
C ASN A 99 -2.87 -20.32 50.43
N SER A 100 -2.09 -19.32 50.86
CA SER A 100 -1.44 -18.38 49.94
C SER A 100 -0.35 -19.03 49.09
N ALA A 101 0.30 -20.09 49.60
CA ALA A 101 1.36 -20.82 48.88
C ALA A 101 0.83 -21.76 47.76
N GLU A 102 -0.50 -21.88 47.63
CA GLU A 102 -1.18 -22.68 46.60
C GLU A 102 -1.88 -21.79 45.55
N ARG A 103 -1.70 -20.46 45.59
CA ARG A 103 -2.25 -19.54 44.61
C ARG A 103 -1.41 -19.53 43.34
N THR A 104 -2.08 -19.49 42.19
CA THR A 104 -1.38 -19.32 40.89
C THR A 104 -0.91 -17.87 40.75
N HIS A 105 0.36 -17.65 40.43
CA HIS A 105 0.94 -16.34 40.11
C HIS A 105 2.21 -16.47 39.24
N ASP A 106 2.77 -15.34 38.79
CA ASP A 106 4.01 -15.26 37.99
C ASP A 106 3.99 -16.05 36.66
N ILE A 107 2.86 -16.08 35.95
CA ILE A 107 2.73 -16.76 34.65
C ILE A 107 2.76 -15.77 33.48
N THR A 108 3.77 -15.91 32.61
CA THR A 108 3.84 -15.23 31.30
C THR A 108 3.36 -16.15 30.18
N LEU A 109 2.43 -15.65 29.37
CA LEU A 109 1.87 -16.31 28.18
C LEU A 109 2.23 -15.51 26.92
N ASP A 110 3.25 -15.94 26.20
CA ASP A 110 3.82 -15.21 25.05
C ASP A 110 3.72 -15.97 23.72
N ASN A 111 3.52 -15.22 22.62
CA ASN A 111 3.49 -15.71 21.23
C ASN A 111 2.48 -16.85 20.94
N ASN A 112 1.18 -16.59 21.15
CA ASN A 112 0.12 -17.61 21.08
C ASN A 112 -0.88 -17.35 19.93
N ILE A 113 -1.36 -18.43 19.28
CA ILE A 113 -2.37 -18.35 18.21
C ILE A 113 -3.59 -19.19 18.59
N ILE A 114 -4.66 -18.53 19.03
CA ILE A 114 -5.87 -19.16 19.57
C ILE A 114 -6.99 -19.07 18.52
N ARG A 115 -7.27 -20.19 17.85
CA ARG A 115 -8.15 -20.25 16.66
C ARG A 115 -9.63 -20.61 16.96
N SER A 116 -9.98 -20.80 18.22
CA SER A 116 -11.35 -21.03 18.68
C SER A 116 -11.47 -20.88 20.20
N GLY A 117 -12.58 -20.30 20.67
CA GLY A 117 -12.96 -20.29 22.09
C GLY A 117 -13.72 -21.56 22.52
N GLY A 118 -13.69 -21.86 23.82
CA GLY A 118 -14.39 -22.99 24.43
C GLY A 118 -15.91 -22.78 24.51
N ARG A 119 -16.67 -23.41 23.61
CA ARG A 119 -18.13 -23.18 23.43
C ARG A 119 -19.06 -23.60 24.60
N ILE A 120 -18.55 -24.11 25.72
CA ILE A 120 -19.36 -24.68 26.82
C ILE A 120 -19.00 -24.07 28.21
N ASN A 121 -17.86 -23.41 28.37
CA ASN A 121 -17.49 -22.76 29.63
C ASN A 121 -17.14 -21.28 29.37
N ALA A 122 -17.87 -20.38 30.02
CA ALA A 122 -17.66 -18.93 29.90
C ALA A 122 -16.26 -18.48 30.38
N GLU A 123 -15.61 -19.27 31.24
CA GLU A 123 -14.23 -19.08 31.70
C GLU A 123 -13.17 -19.54 30.67
N GLY A 124 -13.53 -19.64 29.38
CA GLY A 124 -12.70 -20.29 28.35
C GLY A 124 -12.77 -19.68 26.95
N VAL A 125 -13.14 -18.39 26.85
CA VAL A 125 -13.40 -17.71 25.56
C VAL A 125 -12.13 -17.55 24.70
N GLY A 126 -10.94 -17.45 25.30
CA GLY A 126 -9.66 -17.47 24.56
C GLY A 126 -8.49 -17.67 25.53
N VAL A 127 -8.16 -16.60 26.26
CA VAL A 127 -7.38 -16.64 27.50
C VAL A 127 -8.30 -16.25 28.65
N TRP A 128 -8.17 -16.90 29.81
CA TRP A 128 -8.84 -16.52 31.05
C TRP A 128 -7.84 -16.50 32.19
N ILE A 129 -7.91 -15.46 33.03
CA ILE A 129 -7.07 -15.29 34.23
C ILE A 129 -8.01 -15.09 35.41
N GLY A 130 -8.04 -16.03 36.35
CA GLY A 130 -8.93 -15.96 37.51
C GLY A 130 -8.20 -16.30 38.80
N HIS A 131 -8.53 -15.56 39.86
CA HIS A 131 -8.00 -15.73 41.22
C HIS A 131 -6.49 -15.94 41.32
N SER A 132 -5.75 -15.24 40.45
CA SER A 132 -4.31 -15.33 40.25
C SER A 132 -3.73 -13.93 40.00
N TYR A 133 -2.49 -13.68 40.43
CA TYR A 133 -1.85 -12.36 40.40
C TYR A 133 -0.52 -12.37 39.63
N ASP A 134 -0.01 -11.20 39.27
CA ASP A 134 1.28 -10.99 38.60
C ASP A 134 1.49 -11.87 37.33
N ASN A 135 0.46 -11.95 36.49
CA ASN A 135 0.50 -12.69 35.22
C ASN A 135 0.61 -11.73 34.02
N ALA A 136 1.35 -12.13 32.99
CA ALA A 136 1.52 -11.36 31.75
C ALA A 136 0.98 -12.14 30.54
N VAL A 137 0.32 -11.45 29.60
CA VAL A 137 -0.13 -12.04 28.32
C VAL A 137 0.33 -11.12 27.19
N THR A 138 1.15 -11.66 26.29
CA THR A 138 1.82 -10.90 25.21
C THR A 138 1.72 -11.63 23.88
N HIS A 139 1.88 -10.88 22.77
CA HIS A 139 1.92 -11.38 21.39
C HIS A 139 0.89 -12.48 21.06
N THR A 140 -0.38 -12.28 21.43
CA THR A 140 -1.43 -13.30 21.28
C THR A 140 -2.46 -12.93 20.21
N LEU A 141 -2.59 -13.79 19.18
CA LEU A 141 -3.52 -13.67 18.07
C LEU A 141 -4.77 -14.53 18.33
N MET A 142 -5.96 -13.92 18.32
CA MET A 142 -7.24 -14.62 18.55
C MET A 142 -8.14 -14.58 17.32
N GLY A 143 -8.69 -15.74 16.93
CA GLY A 143 -9.66 -15.88 15.84
C GLY A 143 -10.99 -16.42 16.33
N MET A 144 -12.07 -15.65 16.14
CA MET A 144 -13.44 -16.03 16.48
C MET A 144 -14.27 -16.33 15.22
N ALA A 145 -14.97 -17.46 15.24
CA ALA A 145 -15.99 -17.81 14.25
C ALA A 145 -17.34 -17.99 14.97
N PRO A 146 -18.40 -17.23 14.61
CA PRO A 146 -19.68 -17.25 15.31
C PRO A 146 -20.34 -18.63 15.29
N ALA A 147 -21.07 -18.94 16.36
CA ALA A 147 -21.58 -20.27 16.66
C ALA A 147 -23.09 -20.42 16.38
N GLY A 148 -23.47 -20.42 15.11
CA GLY A 148 -24.85 -20.71 14.70
C GLY A 148 -25.14 -20.32 13.25
N GLY A 149 -25.60 -21.27 12.44
CA GLY A 149 -25.93 -21.05 11.03
C GLY A 149 -25.97 -22.37 10.25
N THR A 150 -27.07 -22.67 9.59
CA THR A 150 -27.31 -23.94 8.89
C THR A 150 -26.56 -24.05 7.56
N GLN A 151 -26.29 -25.28 7.11
CA GLN A 151 -25.38 -25.64 6.00
C GLN A 151 -25.86 -25.25 4.57
N ALA A 152 -26.70 -24.23 4.41
CA ALA A 152 -27.16 -23.77 3.10
C ALA A 152 -26.13 -22.90 2.35
N ALA A 153 -25.24 -22.20 3.07
CA ALA A 153 -24.30 -21.23 2.50
C ALA A 153 -23.00 -21.85 1.89
N ALA A 154 -23.04 -23.11 1.47
CA ALA A 154 -21.87 -23.80 0.91
C ALA A 154 -21.58 -23.42 -0.57
N LEU A 155 -22.60 -22.94 -1.31
CA LEU A 155 -22.51 -22.60 -2.74
C LEU A 155 -22.13 -21.13 -3.01
N GLN A 156 -21.12 -20.60 -2.31
CA GLN A 156 -20.50 -19.32 -2.71
C GLN A 156 -19.05 -19.09 -2.26
N ARG A 157 -18.39 -20.08 -1.64
CA ARG A 157 -16.94 -20.01 -1.42
C ARG A 157 -16.21 -20.49 -2.67
N GLY A 158 -15.70 -19.55 -3.46
CA GLY A 158 -14.62 -19.86 -4.39
C GLY A 158 -13.40 -20.37 -3.62
N ASN A 159 -12.63 -21.27 -4.23
CA ASN A 159 -11.38 -21.77 -3.63
C ASN A 159 -10.31 -20.67 -3.70
N ALA A 160 -10.24 -19.82 -2.67
CA ALA A 160 -9.11 -18.95 -2.41
C ALA A 160 -8.09 -19.70 -1.53
N ASP A 161 -6.81 -19.66 -1.90
CA ASP A 161 -5.73 -20.27 -1.12
C ASP A 161 -5.46 -19.49 0.18
N ALA A 162 -4.97 -20.20 1.20
CA ALA A 162 -4.98 -19.74 2.58
C ALA A 162 -3.95 -18.63 2.89
N SER A 163 -4.30 -17.35 2.66
CA SER A 163 -3.56 -16.20 3.23
C SER A 163 -4.36 -14.92 3.52
N GLU A 164 -5.68 -14.88 3.25
CA GLU A 164 -6.47 -13.65 3.42
C GLU A 164 -6.49 -13.13 4.87
N SER A 165 -6.02 -11.90 5.05
CA SER A 165 -5.95 -11.24 6.34
C SER A 165 -7.31 -10.73 6.85
N ALA A 166 -7.44 -10.56 8.16
CA ALA A 166 -8.65 -10.01 8.77
C ALA A 166 -8.77 -8.48 8.51
N PRO A 167 -9.99 -7.90 8.55
CA PRO A 167 -10.15 -6.46 8.47
C PRO A 167 -9.53 -5.74 9.69
N GLY A 168 -9.01 -4.53 9.46
CA GLY A 168 -8.30 -3.72 10.44
C GLY A 168 -6.84 -3.45 10.06
N ASP A 169 -6.20 -2.57 10.82
CA ASP A 169 -4.75 -2.34 10.82
C ASP A 169 -3.97 -3.64 11.10
N ARG A 170 -3.07 -4.04 10.20
CA ARG A 170 -2.24 -5.26 10.35
C ARG A 170 -1.12 -5.10 11.37
N ARG A 171 -0.84 -3.86 11.81
CA ARG A 171 0.18 -3.48 12.79
C ARG A 171 1.58 -4.06 12.50
N PRO A 172 2.12 -3.91 11.28
CA PRO A 172 3.41 -4.48 10.91
C PRO A 172 4.55 -3.95 11.81
N PRO A 173 5.37 -4.83 12.43
CA PRO A 173 6.37 -4.45 13.43
C PRO A 173 7.66 -3.93 12.79
N ILE A 174 7.56 -2.82 12.05
CA ILE A 174 8.68 -2.22 11.32
C ILE A 174 9.58 -1.45 12.30
N ASN A 175 10.82 -1.93 12.45
CA ASN A 175 11.94 -1.20 13.02
C ASN A 175 12.82 -0.68 11.87
N GLN A 176 12.52 0.51 11.36
CA GLN A 176 13.20 1.11 10.22
C GLN A 176 14.60 1.57 10.62
N VAL A 177 15.60 0.75 10.33
CA VAL A 177 17.01 1.09 10.50
C VAL A 177 17.67 1.44 9.18
N TYR A 178 18.80 2.15 9.23
CA TYR A 178 19.64 2.47 8.09
C TYR A 178 21.12 2.40 8.47
N PRO A 179 22.03 2.00 7.56
CA PRO A 179 23.47 2.03 7.80
C PRO A 179 24.02 3.46 7.88
N PRO A 180 25.19 3.70 8.52
CA PRO A 180 25.67 5.05 8.84
C PRO A 180 25.82 6.00 7.64
N GLU A 181 26.25 5.50 6.47
CA GLU A 181 26.40 6.30 5.25
C GLU A 181 25.07 6.65 4.56
N ALA A 182 23.93 6.12 5.03
CA ALA A 182 22.60 6.60 4.65
C ALA A 182 22.34 8.04 5.09
N PHE A 183 22.92 8.43 6.22
CA PHE A 183 22.63 9.70 6.88
C PHE A 183 23.47 10.84 6.29
N TYR A 184 22.81 11.98 6.06
CA TYR A 184 23.47 13.24 5.69
C TYR A 184 24.65 13.56 6.61
N HIS A 185 24.43 13.33 7.90
CA HIS A 185 25.36 13.56 9.01
C HIS A 185 26.69 12.80 8.91
N ALA A 186 26.78 11.76 8.09
CA ALA A 186 28.03 11.03 7.84
C ALA A 186 28.95 11.71 6.80
N GLY A 187 28.49 12.76 6.11
CA GLY A 187 29.27 13.47 5.08
C GLY A 187 29.50 12.68 3.78
N LYS A 188 28.85 11.51 3.63
CA LYS A 188 29.01 10.58 2.50
C LYS A 188 27.89 10.65 1.46
N SER A 189 27.37 11.84 1.18
CA SER A 189 26.22 12.06 0.27
C SER A 189 24.92 11.33 0.67
N GLY A 190 24.79 10.93 1.94
CA GLY A 190 23.57 10.38 2.51
C GLY A 190 22.42 11.41 2.50
N ARG A 191 21.18 10.91 2.38
CA ARG A 191 19.97 11.73 2.18
C ARG A 191 18.95 11.61 3.31
N ILE A 192 19.30 10.86 4.36
CA ILE A 192 18.45 10.68 5.54
C ILE A 192 18.86 11.69 6.61
N LEU A 193 17.87 12.46 7.07
CA LEU A 193 17.99 13.54 8.03
C LEU A 193 17.47 13.03 9.38
N ASP A 194 18.36 12.42 10.17
CA ASP A 194 18.07 12.12 11.59
C ASP A 194 17.90 13.44 12.36
N VAL A 195 16.68 13.67 12.88
CA VAL A 195 16.31 14.92 13.57
C VAL A 195 17.05 15.13 14.89
N THR A 196 17.65 14.09 15.48
CA THR A 196 18.36 14.17 16.77
C THR A 196 19.79 14.71 16.63
N LYS A 197 20.30 14.84 15.40
CA LYS A 197 21.67 15.28 15.10
C LYS A 197 21.71 16.76 14.66
N PRO A 198 22.87 17.43 14.70
CA PRO A 198 23.03 18.77 14.15
C PRO A 198 22.64 18.83 12.65
N PRO A 199 22.02 19.91 12.17
CA PRO A 199 21.71 21.15 12.88
C PRO A 199 20.40 21.10 13.71
N PHE A 200 19.60 20.05 13.59
CA PHE A 200 18.24 19.96 14.14
C PHE A 200 18.23 19.75 15.66
N ASN A 201 19.01 18.78 16.16
CA ASN A 201 19.25 18.51 17.58
C ASN A 201 18.00 18.21 18.45
N ALA A 202 16.93 17.66 17.87
CA ALA A 202 15.73 17.22 18.58
C ALA A 202 16.07 16.20 19.71
N LYS A 203 15.23 16.10 20.74
CA LYS A 203 15.48 15.23 21.91
C LYS A 203 14.71 13.93 21.89
N GLY A 204 13.43 13.94 21.52
CA GLY A 204 12.58 12.75 21.64
C GLY A 204 12.42 12.26 23.09
N ASP A 205 12.51 13.16 24.08
CA ASP A 205 12.55 12.85 25.51
C ASP A 205 11.20 13.03 26.24
N GLY A 206 10.14 13.40 25.52
CA GLY A 206 8.79 13.66 26.05
C GLY A 206 8.62 14.96 26.85
N VAL A 207 9.68 15.78 26.97
CA VAL A 207 9.75 16.93 27.89
C VAL A 207 10.25 18.20 27.21
N THR A 208 11.28 18.09 26.37
CA THR A 208 11.84 19.18 25.58
C THR A 208 10.92 19.53 24.42
N ASP A 209 10.74 20.83 24.16
CA ASP A 209 9.95 21.31 23.03
C ASP A 209 10.74 21.19 21.72
N ASP A 210 10.44 20.14 20.96
CA ASP A 210 11.10 19.79 19.71
C ASP A 210 10.46 20.45 18.47
N THR A 211 9.41 21.29 18.62
CA THR A 211 8.71 21.97 17.51
C THR A 211 9.71 22.64 16.56
N LYS A 212 10.68 23.39 17.10
CA LYS A 212 11.67 24.11 16.30
C LYS A 212 12.65 23.18 15.58
N ALA A 213 13.01 22.04 16.18
CA ALA A 213 13.93 21.08 15.58
C ALA A 213 13.25 20.31 14.43
N LEU A 214 12.00 19.91 14.59
CA LEU A 214 11.22 19.22 13.56
C LEU A 214 10.85 20.15 12.39
N ILE A 215 10.45 21.40 12.68
CA ILE A 215 10.25 22.43 11.65
C ILE A 215 11.56 22.71 10.91
N ALA A 216 12.70 22.82 11.60
CA ALA A 216 13.99 23.01 10.94
C ALA A 216 14.38 21.85 10.00
N ALA A 217 13.99 20.61 10.31
CA ALA A 217 14.20 19.46 9.42
C ALA A 217 13.36 19.53 8.14
N LEU A 218 12.08 19.92 8.23
CA LEU A 218 11.23 20.13 7.05
C LEU A 218 11.62 21.39 6.26
N GLN A 219 12.06 22.44 6.95
CA GLN A 219 12.65 23.63 6.32
C GLN A 219 13.94 23.31 5.58
N PHE A 220 14.80 22.43 6.10
CA PHE A 220 15.99 21.98 5.38
C PHE A 220 15.61 21.31 4.04
N VAL A 221 14.54 20.51 3.99
CA VAL A 221 14.04 19.95 2.72
C VAL A 221 13.52 21.05 1.78
N LYS A 222 12.78 22.05 2.30
CA LYS A 222 12.29 23.21 1.53
C LYS A 222 13.44 24.04 0.95
N ASP A 223 14.42 24.40 1.77
CA ASP A 223 15.44 25.39 1.44
C ASP A 223 16.63 24.77 0.68
N ASN A 224 16.81 23.44 0.68
CA ASN A 224 17.69 22.72 -0.26
C ASN A 224 17.00 22.45 -1.62
N HIS A 225 15.77 22.90 -1.83
CA HIS A 225 15.08 22.83 -3.12
C HIS A 225 15.55 23.96 -4.04
N GLU A 226 16.79 23.88 -4.56
CA GLU A 226 17.40 24.94 -5.38
C GLU A 226 16.65 25.16 -6.70
N LEU A 227 15.95 26.29 -6.82
CA LEU A 227 15.19 26.69 -7.99
C LEU A 227 15.94 27.76 -8.80
N HIS A 228 16.07 27.52 -10.10
CA HIS A 228 16.59 28.46 -11.08
C HIS A 228 15.45 28.95 -11.98
N GLN A 229 15.44 30.26 -12.24
CA GLN A 229 14.41 30.93 -13.03
C GLN A 229 15.07 31.57 -14.25
N GLY A 230 14.51 31.34 -15.43
CA GLY A 230 14.80 32.06 -16.66
C GLY A 230 13.52 32.74 -17.18
N GLU A 231 13.67 33.64 -18.15
CA GLU A 231 12.58 34.54 -18.62
C GLU A 231 11.30 33.81 -19.06
N ASN A 232 11.39 32.54 -19.45
CA ASN A 232 10.26 31.69 -19.89
C ASN A 232 10.45 30.23 -19.43
N TYR A 233 10.95 29.99 -18.21
CA TYR A 233 10.96 28.67 -17.55
C TYR A 233 11.45 28.75 -16.10
N SER A 234 11.03 27.81 -15.26
CA SER A 234 11.64 27.57 -13.94
C SER A 234 12.04 26.10 -13.81
N TYR A 235 13.28 25.82 -13.41
CA TYR A 235 13.78 24.46 -13.19
C TYR A 235 14.70 24.37 -11.97
N CYS A 236 14.67 23.24 -11.25
CA CYS A 236 15.64 23.01 -10.17
C CYS A 236 17.04 22.75 -10.76
N THR A 237 18.08 23.50 -10.37
CA THR A 237 19.46 23.31 -10.88
C THR A 237 20.13 22.08 -10.29
N LYS A 238 19.83 21.73 -9.04
CA LYS A 238 20.26 20.47 -8.40
C LYS A 238 19.13 19.44 -8.39
N ARG A 239 18.50 19.18 -9.55
CA ARG A 239 17.46 18.12 -9.72
C ARG A 239 17.87 16.81 -9.05
N HIS A 240 19.17 16.56 -9.14
CA HIS A 240 19.93 15.40 -8.69
C HIS A 240 20.16 15.29 -7.18
N ASN A 241 19.56 16.14 -6.33
CA ASN A 241 19.67 16.01 -4.86
C ASN A 241 18.37 16.36 -4.10
N ARG A 242 17.21 16.15 -4.74
CA ARG A 242 15.88 16.53 -4.20
C ARG A 242 15.24 15.49 -3.26
N ASN A 243 15.76 14.27 -3.21
CA ASN A 243 15.10 13.14 -2.54
C ASN A 243 15.64 12.92 -1.13
N TRP A 244 15.21 13.78 -0.21
CA TRP A 244 15.48 13.68 1.23
C TRP A 244 14.45 12.79 1.94
N VAL A 245 14.82 12.34 3.14
CA VAL A 245 13.94 11.63 4.09
C VAL A 245 14.20 12.19 5.48
N VAL A 246 13.17 12.75 6.13
CA VAL A 246 13.23 13.17 7.54
C VAL A 246 12.95 11.95 8.42
N TYR A 247 13.96 11.55 9.19
CA TYR A 247 13.94 10.33 10.01
C TYR A 247 13.88 10.69 11.50
N LEU A 248 12.89 10.12 12.18
CA LEU A 248 12.68 10.26 13.61
C LEU A 248 13.00 8.91 14.28
N PRO A 249 14.11 8.80 15.05
CA PRO A 249 14.38 7.66 15.93
C PRO A 249 13.22 7.29 16.87
N ASP A 250 13.33 6.13 17.55
CA ASP A 250 12.48 5.80 18.70
C ASP A 250 12.58 6.94 19.75
N GLY A 251 11.45 7.54 20.17
CA GLY A 251 11.42 8.70 21.06
C GLY A 251 10.09 9.49 21.01
N GLU A 252 9.80 10.25 22.06
CA GLU A 252 8.60 11.12 22.15
C GLU A 252 8.98 12.59 21.94
N TYR A 253 8.57 13.14 20.80
CA TYR A 253 8.85 14.51 20.38
C TYR A 253 7.68 15.40 20.80
N LEU A 254 7.84 16.12 21.91
CA LEU A 254 6.82 17.03 22.43
C LEU A 254 6.82 18.34 21.64
N ILE A 255 5.65 18.77 21.16
CA ILE A 255 5.50 19.98 20.34
C ILE A 255 4.46 20.96 20.93
N SER A 256 4.64 22.26 20.71
CA SER A 256 3.64 23.30 21.03
C SER A 256 2.88 23.85 19.82
N ASP A 257 3.37 23.61 18.61
CA ASP A 257 2.85 24.20 17.37
C ASP A 257 3.09 23.28 16.16
N THR A 258 2.34 23.50 15.07
CA THR A 258 2.28 22.67 13.86
C THR A 258 3.65 22.41 13.24
N VAL A 259 4.06 21.14 13.20
CA VAL A 259 5.25 20.70 12.45
C VAL A 259 4.93 20.74 10.96
N SER A 260 5.70 21.54 10.21
CA SER A 260 5.51 21.78 8.77
C SER A 260 6.80 22.35 8.15
N GLN A 261 6.81 22.61 6.84
CA GLN A 261 7.85 23.43 6.21
C GLN A 261 7.87 24.90 6.70
N GLY A 262 6.87 25.34 7.47
CA GLY A 262 6.83 26.59 8.20
C GLY A 262 6.74 27.88 7.36
N TRP A 263 6.15 28.91 7.96
CA TRP A 263 6.05 30.24 7.36
C TRP A 263 7.43 30.93 7.24
N PRO A 264 7.68 31.71 6.17
CA PRO A 264 6.82 31.86 5.00
C PRO A 264 6.81 30.60 4.14
N ALA A 265 5.60 30.23 3.69
CA ALA A 265 5.39 29.15 2.74
C ALA A 265 5.96 29.55 1.37
N LEU A 266 6.54 28.58 0.66
CA LEU A 266 7.07 28.79 -0.68
C LEU A 266 5.95 28.48 -1.68
N ALA A 267 5.42 29.53 -2.31
CA ALA A 267 4.35 29.40 -3.29
C ALA A 267 4.89 29.62 -4.71
N MET A 268 4.28 28.89 -5.65
CA MET A 268 4.40 29.08 -7.08
C MET A 268 3.27 29.97 -7.57
N ASN A 269 3.53 30.81 -8.57
CA ASN A 269 2.52 31.54 -9.32
C ASN A 269 2.63 31.15 -10.80
N ILE A 270 1.66 30.40 -11.30
CA ILE A 270 1.61 29.95 -12.70
C ILE A 270 0.93 31.03 -13.53
N LEU A 271 1.68 31.78 -14.34
CA LEU A 271 1.17 32.94 -15.07
C LEU A 271 0.70 32.63 -16.50
N LYS A 272 1.32 31.67 -17.19
CA LYS A 272 1.01 31.37 -18.60
C LYS A 272 1.33 29.91 -18.95
N GLY A 273 0.72 28.99 -18.22
CA GLY A 273 1.09 27.58 -18.27
C GLY A 273 2.48 27.33 -17.67
N TRP A 274 3.05 26.15 -17.91
CA TRP A 274 4.36 25.76 -17.40
C TRP A 274 5.54 26.60 -17.93
N ASP A 275 5.35 27.32 -19.03
CA ASP A 275 6.36 28.19 -19.63
C ASP A 275 6.57 29.51 -18.86
N HIS A 276 5.70 29.85 -17.90
CA HIS A 276 5.93 31.01 -17.02
C HIS A 276 5.42 30.73 -15.60
N VAL A 277 6.36 30.45 -14.69
CA VAL A 277 6.08 30.17 -13.27
C VAL A 277 7.04 30.96 -12.38
N GLU A 278 6.51 31.92 -11.63
CA GLU A 278 7.23 32.66 -10.60
C GLU A 278 7.21 31.89 -9.27
N PHE A 279 8.12 32.23 -8.36
CA PHE A 279 8.10 31.74 -6.97
C PHE A 279 8.21 32.91 -6.00
N PHE A 280 7.41 32.88 -4.94
CA PHE A 280 7.32 33.94 -3.95
C PHE A 280 6.97 33.37 -2.57
N ARG A 281 6.89 34.24 -1.56
CA ARG A 281 6.76 33.85 -0.14
C ARG A 281 5.44 34.34 0.44
N VAL A 282 4.49 33.43 0.64
CA VAL A 282 3.27 33.71 1.42
C VAL A 282 3.65 33.78 2.89
N ALA A 283 3.22 34.83 3.58
CA ALA A 283 3.74 35.17 4.92
C ALA A 283 2.90 34.63 6.07
N SER A 284 1.58 34.53 5.86
CA SER A 284 0.60 33.98 6.80
C SER A 284 -0.70 33.65 6.03
N PRO A 285 -1.69 33.00 6.67
CA PRO A 285 -3.01 32.78 6.07
C PRO A 285 -3.73 34.08 5.64
N GLU A 286 -3.44 35.21 6.30
CA GLU A 286 -4.00 36.53 5.95
C GLU A 286 -3.42 37.01 4.62
N HIS A 287 -2.12 36.81 4.40
CA HIS A 287 -1.46 37.11 3.13
C HIS A 287 -1.98 36.18 2.01
N GLU A 288 -2.22 34.90 2.29
CA GLU A 288 -2.88 33.98 1.34
C GLU A 288 -4.28 34.49 0.96
N ARG A 289 -5.10 34.88 1.93
CA ARG A 289 -6.46 35.39 1.68
C ARG A 289 -6.46 36.72 0.92
N GLN A 290 -5.49 37.61 1.15
CA GLN A 290 -5.33 38.85 0.38
C GLN A 290 -4.99 38.55 -1.09
N LEU A 291 -3.97 37.71 -1.32
CA LEU A 291 -3.57 37.26 -2.66
C LEU A 291 -4.72 36.61 -3.42
N ASN A 292 -5.51 35.77 -2.75
CA ASN A 292 -6.68 35.13 -3.34
C ASN A 292 -7.83 36.11 -3.60
N HIS A 293 -8.14 37.02 -2.69
CA HIS A 293 -9.24 37.99 -2.83
C HIS A 293 -9.07 38.91 -4.05
N ASP A 294 -7.85 39.41 -4.28
CA ASP A 294 -7.58 40.38 -5.36
C ASP A 294 -7.56 39.73 -6.76
N HIS A 295 -7.64 38.40 -6.83
CA HIS A 295 -7.56 37.63 -8.06
C HIS A 295 -8.88 37.62 -8.87
N PRO A 296 -8.85 37.79 -10.22
CA PRO A 296 -10.06 37.81 -11.04
C PRO A 296 -10.96 36.57 -10.91
N ALA A 297 -10.39 35.38 -10.71
CA ALA A 297 -11.17 34.13 -10.65
C ALA A 297 -11.83 33.86 -9.27
N ALA A 298 -11.42 34.52 -8.19
CA ALA A 298 -12.11 34.41 -6.90
C ALA A 298 -13.55 34.96 -6.96
N LYS A 299 -13.81 35.87 -7.91
CA LYS A 299 -15.13 36.49 -8.16
C LYS A 299 -16.17 35.52 -8.73
N ASN A 300 -15.76 34.29 -9.07
CA ASN A 300 -16.62 33.19 -9.53
C ASN A 300 -16.63 32.00 -8.53
N SER A 301 -16.33 32.25 -7.25
CA SER A 301 -16.31 31.23 -6.19
C SER A 301 -17.21 31.63 -5.02
N ASP A 302 -18.14 30.75 -4.62
CA ASP A 302 -19.12 31.01 -3.56
C ASP A 302 -18.48 31.10 -2.15
N ASP A 303 -17.21 30.68 -2.03
CA ASP A 303 -16.41 30.65 -0.80
C ASP A 303 -15.24 31.66 -0.78
N GLY A 304 -15.02 32.41 -1.87
CA GLY A 304 -13.95 33.41 -1.97
C GLY A 304 -12.52 32.86 -2.16
N HIS A 305 -12.38 31.57 -2.50
CA HIS A 305 -11.08 30.94 -2.75
C HIS A 305 -10.76 30.82 -4.25
N VAL A 306 -9.50 31.09 -4.64
CA VAL A 306 -9.05 30.97 -6.04
C VAL A 306 -8.98 29.51 -6.46
N ARG A 307 -9.83 29.13 -7.42
CA ARG A 307 -9.97 27.76 -7.95
C ARG A 307 -9.52 27.66 -9.42
N GLY A 308 -8.39 28.29 -9.76
CA GLY A 308 -7.78 28.25 -11.10
C GLY A 308 -6.70 27.18 -11.24
N GLN A 309 -6.45 26.72 -12.47
CA GLN A 309 -5.26 25.97 -12.89
C GLN A 309 -5.19 26.00 -14.43
N TYR A 310 -3.99 26.32 -14.96
CA TYR A 310 -3.61 26.49 -16.38
C TYR A 310 -4.62 27.17 -17.33
N GLY A 311 -4.35 28.43 -17.66
CA GLY A 311 -5.06 29.19 -18.68
C GLY A 311 -4.79 30.67 -18.51
N ASP A 312 -5.72 31.37 -17.86
CA ASP A 312 -5.78 32.83 -17.73
C ASP A 312 -5.77 33.30 -16.26
N ALA A 313 -5.15 32.52 -15.35
CA ALA A 313 -5.25 32.72 -13.90
C ALA A 313 -3.91 32.53 -13.18
N SER A 314 -3.55 33.49 -12.33
CA SER A 314 -2.48 33.37 -11.33
C SER A 314 -2.92 32.40 -10.22
N VAL A 315 -2.19 31.30 -10.04
CA VAL A 315 -2.55 30.25 -9.07
C VAL A 315 -1.46 30.11 -8.04
N TYR A 316 -1.79 30.37 -6.78
CA TYR A 316 -0.87 30.41 -5.64
C TYR A 316 -0.75 29.05 -4.95
N ALA A 317 -0.13 28.10 -5.65
CA ALA A 317 0.06 26.72 -5.21
C ALA A 317 1.32 26.55 -4.35
N GLU A 318 1.28 25.75 -3.29
CA GLU A 318 2.46 25.50 -2.43
C GLU A 318 3.48 24.55 -3.11
N ASN A 319 4.78 24.79 -2.94
CA ASN A 319 5.86 23.93 -3.44
C ASN A 319 6.26 22.88 -2.39
N ASN A 320 5.32 22.00 -2.05
CA ASN A 320 5.46 20.94 -1.05
C ASN A 320 5.75 19.57 -1.70
N TRP A 321 6.81 19.50 -2.51
CA TRP A 321 7.24 18.31 -3.27
C TRP A 321 8.25 17.46 -2.46
N ASN A 322 8.12 16.13 -2.50
CA ASN A 322 9.03 15.12 -1.95
C ASN A 322 9.22 15.23 -0.43
N LEU A 323 8.20 15.66 0.30
CA LEU A 323 8.20 15.62 1.76
C LEU A 323 8.06 14.16 2.21
N ARG A 324 9.07 13.63 2.91
CA ARG A 324 9.03 12.26 3.43
C ARG A 324 9.41 12.26 4.90
N VAL A 325 8.49 11.82 5.75
CA VAL A 325 8.64 11.76 7.20
C VAL A 325 8.44 10.33 7.64
N ILE A 326 9.46 9.71 8.23
CA ILE A 326 9.43 8.32 8.65
C ILE A 326 9.95 8.14 10.08
N GLY A 327 9.20 7.38 10.88
CA GLY A 327 9.64 6.96 12.21
C GLY A 327 10.42 5.64 12.20
N GLN A 328 11.23 5.43 13.23
CA GLN A 328 11.94 4.19 13.45
C GLN A 328 10.99 3.05 13.81
N SER A 329 10.08 3.26 14.77
CA SER A 329 9.03 2.29 15.11
C SER A 329 7.72 2.99 15.39
N ARG A 330 6.63 2.61 14.71
CA ARG A 330 5.32 3.26 14.84
C ARG A 330 4.89 3.57 16.27
N ASP A 331 4.92 2.56 17.14
CA ASP A 331 4.37 2.65 18.49
C ASP A 331 5.39 3.24 19.52
N LYS A 332 6.55 3.76 19.06
CA LYS A 332 7.60 4.36 19.90
C LYS A 332 8.14 5.70 19.39
N THR A 333 8.11 5.96 18.10
CA THR A 333 8.37 7.28 17.52
C THR A 333 7.06 8.06 17.57
N ILE A 334 6.91 8.94 18.55
CA ILE A 334 5.66 9.64 18.84
C ILE A 334 5.86 11.14 18.67
N ILE A 335 5.10 11.80 17.79
CA ILE A 335 4.97 13.26 17.78
C ILE A 335 3.75 13.60 18.62
N ARG A 336 3.94 14.26 19.78
CA ARG A 336 2.85 14.61 20.70
C ARG A 336 2.70 16.11 20.87
N LEU A 337 1.50 16.62 20.60
CA LEU A 337 1.10 17.99 20.92
C LEU A 337 0.89 18.13 22.44
N LYS A 338 1.34 19.24 23.02
CA LYS A 338 1.07 19.62 24.41
C LYS A 338 -0.43 19.74 24.68
N ASP A 339 -0.85 19.35 25.87
CA ASP A 339 -2.24 19.52 26.31
C ASP A 339 -2.59 21.03 26.39
N ASN A 340 -3.78 21.41 25.93
CA ASN A 340 -4.27 22.80 25.87
C ASN A 340 -3.34 23.74 25.07
N ALA A 341 -2.80 23.27 23.94
CA ALA A 341 -1.89 24.01 23.09
C ALA A 341 -2.55 25.24 22.44
N THR A 342 -1.83 26.37 22.45
CA THR A 342 -2.34 27.65 21.96
C THR A 342 -2.69 27.58 20.46
N GLY A 343 -3.95 27.88 20.14
CA GLY A 343 -4.46 27.87 18.77
C GLY A 343 -4.95 26.51 18.26
N PHE A 344 -5.10 25.50 19.13
CA PHE A 344 -5.75 24.20 18.80
C PHE A 344 -7.14 24.06 19.43
N GLY A 345 -7.78 25.19 19.79
CA GLY A 345 -9.16 25.24 20.26
C GLY A 345 -10.19 25.00 19.14
N GLU A 346 -11.46 24.91 19.52
CA GLU A 346 -12.59 24.56 18.63
C GLU A 346 -12.63 25.44 17.36
N GLY A 347 -12.86 24.81 16.19
CA GLY A 347 -12.91 25.49 14.89
C GLY A 347 -11.55 25.92 14.30
N ALA A 348 -10.41 25.55 14.90
CA ALA A 348 -9.09 25.95 14.41
C ALA A 348 -8.55 25.13 13.21
N ASP A 349 -9.07 23.92 12.97
CA ASP A 349 -8.64 22.97 11.91
C ASP A 349 -7.11 22.82 11.77
N LYS A 350 -6.41 22.84 12.91
CA LYS A 350 -4.96 23.04 12.98
C LYS A 350 -4.23 21.72 13.21
N ALA A 351 -3.30 21.37 12.33
CA ALA A 351 -2.64 20.07 12.36
C ALA A 351 -1.42 19.98 13.30
N VAL A 352 -1.19 18.79 13.85
CA VAL A 352 0.04 18.44 14.58
C VAL A 352 1.20 18.28 13.59
N LEU A 353 0.98 17.57 12.49
CA LEU A 353 1.89 17.46 11.35
C LEU A 353 1.17 17.87 10.04
N ALA A 354 1.74 18.81 9.29
CA ALA A 354 1.17 19.36 8.06
C ALA A 354 2.15 19.29 6.88
N PHE A 355 1.71 18.68 5.79
CA PHE A 355 2.41 18.61 4.50
C PHE A 355 2.11 19.81 3.59
N TYR A 356 1.16 20.66 3.97
CA TYR A 356 0.84 21.93 3.33
C TYR A 356 0.21 22.90 4.34
N LEU A 357 0.37 24.19 4.10
CA LEU A 357 -0.19 25.31 4.85
C LEU A 357 -1.21 26.10 4.02
N LEU A 358 -1.09 26.11 2.69
CA LEU A 358 -1.98 26.84 1.78
C LEU A 358 -3.23 26.01 1.38
N GLN A 359 -4.39 26.65 1.31
CA GLN A 359 -5.68 26.00 1.06
C GLN A 359 -5.99 25.78 -0.43
N VAL A 360 -5.29 26.47 -1.34
CA VAL A 360 -5.53 26.36 -2.80
C VAL A 360 -5.16 24.98 -3.35
N GLY A 361 -4.29 24.22 -2.68
CA GLY A 361 -3.75 22.95 -3.19
C GLY A 361 -2.64 23.17 -4.22
N SER A 362 -2.11 22.10 -4.78
CA SER A 362 -0.93 22.18 -5.65
C SER A 362 -0.74 20.93 -6.49
N ASN A 363 -0.69 21.05 -7.82
CA ASN A 363 -0.38 19.91 -8.69
C ASN A 363 1.14 19.62 -8.79
N VAL A 364 1.94 20.06 -7.82
CA VAL A 364 3.37 19.67 -7.66
C VAL A 364 3.69 19.09 -6.28
N ASN A 365 2.69 18.82 -5.44
CA ASN A 365 2.80 18.15 -4.13
C ASN A 365 3.16 16.64 -4.24
N LEU A 366 3.94 16.28 -5.27
CA LEU A 366 4.37 14.95 -5.64
C LEU A 366 5.25 14.28 -4.59
N GLY A 367 5.17 12.95 -4.46
CA GLY A 367 6.11 12.15 -3.69
C GLY A 367 6.05 12.35 -2.18
N ASN A 368 4.88 12.72 -1.66
CA ASN A 368 4.66 13.03 -0.25
C ASN A 368 4.29 11.78 0.57
N PHE A 369 5.12 11.44 1.57
CA PHE A 369 5.01 10.24 2.39
C PHE A 369 5.07 10.53 3.90
N CYS A 370 4.16 9.93 4.67
CA CYS A 370 4.20 9.91 6.14
C CYS A 370 4.12 8.47 6.66
N GLU A 371 5.13 8.01 7.41
CA GLU A 371 5.41 6.59 7.57
C GLU A 371 5.83 6.19 9.00
N ASN A 372 5.38 5.03 9.47
CA ASN A 372 5.94 4.29 10.62
C ASN A 372 6.12 5.10 11.92
N LEU A 373 5.16 5.96 12.27
CA LEU A 373 5.18 6.80 13.48
C LEU A 373 3.79 6.93 14.13
N ALA A 374 3.75 7.43 15.36
CA ALA A 374 2.53 7.84 16.04
C ALA A 374 2.39 9.37 16.08
N ILE A 375 1.14 9.82 16.01
CA ILE A 375 0.75 11.23 16.17
C ILE A 375 -0.29 11.30 17.28
N ASP A 376 -0.04 12.14 18.28
CA ASP A 376 -0.89 12.32 19.45
C ASP A 376 -1.25 13.80 19.59
N THR A 377 -2.54 14.14 19.59
CA THR A 377 -2.96 15.54 19.76
C THR A 377 -2.95 16.03 21.21
N GLY A 378 -2.61 15.18 22.19
CA GLY A 378 -2.83 15.49 23.60
C GLY A 378 -4.32 15.71 23.92
N SER A 379 -4.60 16.31 25.07
CA SER A 379 -5.94 16.63 25.59
C SER A 379 -6.21 18.14 25.62
N GLY A 380 -7.47 18.56 25.63
CA GLY A 380 -7.87 19.97 25.64
C GLY A 380 -7.67 20.69 24.30
N ASN A 381 -7.50 19.93 23.21
CA ASN A 381 -7.17 20.44 21.87
C ASN A 381 -8.25 20.10 20.82
N PRO A 382 -9.51 20.57 20.98
CA PRO A 382 -10.63 20.08 20.17
C PRO A 382 -10.56 20.47 18.68
N GLY A 383 -9.85 21.54 18.30
CA GLY A 383 -9.61 21.87 16.90
C GLY A 383 -8.37 21.21 16.30
N ALA A 384 -7.72 20.29 17.00
CA ALA A 384 -6.53 19.62 16.50
C ALA A 384 -6.86 18.59 15.41
N VAL A 385 -6.07 18.65 14.35
CA VAL A 385 -5.96 17.61 13.33
C VAL A 385 -4.68 16.82 13.60
N GLY A 386 -4.69 15.49 13.47
CA GLY A 386 -3.47 14.68 13.58
C GLY A 386 -2.52 14.96 12.42
N LEU A 387 -2.88 14.46 11.23
CA LEU A 387 -2.12 14.61 10.00
C LEU A 387 -2.92 15.40 8.95
N LYS A 388 -2.35 16.48 8.42
CA LYS A 388 -2.84 17.17 7.22
C LYS A 388 -1.94 16.81 6.03
N TRP A 389 -2.42 15.94 5.15
CA TRP A 389 -1.65 15.30 4.07
C TRP A 389 -2.38 15.36 2.74
N ASN A 390 -1.64 15.68 1.67
CA ASN A 390 -2.04 15.58 0.27
C ASN A 390 -0.83 15.15 -0.56
N SER A 391 -1.10 14.52 -1.71
CA SER A 391 -0.16 14.33 -2.81
C SER A 391 -0.91 14.34 -4.14
N SER A 392 -0.24 14.63 -5.25
CA SER A 392 -0.78 14.45 -6.61
C SER A 392 -0.38 13.06 -7.10
N ASN A 393 0.37 12.96 -8.19
CA ASN A 393 0.43 11.79 -9.08
C ASN A 393 1.00 10.51 -8.42
N TRP A 394 1.60 10.61 -7.22
CA TRP A 394 2.28 9.55 -6.45
C TRP A 394 2.53 10.00 -5.00
N GLY A 395 2.14 9.20 -3.99
CA GLY A 395 2.35 9.53 -2.57
C GLY A 395 1.56 8.60 -1.63
N GLY A 396 1.72 8.72 -0.31
CA GLY A 396 0.98 7.86 0.62
C GLY A 396 1.16 8.11 2.10
N VAL A 397 0.44 7.35 2.91
CA VAL A 397 0.53 7.37 4.38
C VAL A 397 0.46 5.93 4.88
N ARG A 398 1.49 5.42 5.58
CA ARG A 398 1.50 4.01 6.00
C ARG A 398 2.10 3.67 7.36
N ASN A 399 1.53 2.65 7.99
CA ASN A 399 1.87 2.19 9.34
C ASN A 399 1.85 3.32 10.38
N LEU A 400 0.72 4.04 10.50
CA LEU A 400 0.57 5.13 11.49
C LEU A 400 -0.40 4.80 12.60
N SER A 401 -0.16 5.36 13.80
CA SER A 401 -1.13 5.42 14.89
C SER A 401 -1.46 6.88 15.19
N ILE A 402 -2.67 7.33 14.89
CA ILE A 402 -3.12 8.71 15.13
C ILE A 402 -4.17 8.69 16.24
N ARG A 403 -3.96 9.47 17.31
CA ARG A 403 -4.87 9.49 18.46
C ARG A 403 -5.09 10.90 18.99
N SER A 404 -6.26 11.10 19.59
CA SER A 404 -6.56 12.27 20.42
C SER A 404 -6.64 11.82 21.88
N GLY A 405 -5.91 12.48 22.78
CA GLY A 405 -5.64 12.00 24.15
C GLY A 405 -6.87 11.93 25.06
N ASP A 406 -7.82 12.84 24.86
CA ASP A 406 -9.17 12.87 25.44
C ASP A 406 -10.26 12.47 24.43
N GLY A 407 -9.86 12.12 23.21
CA GLY A 407 -10.75 11.87 22.07
C GLY A 407 -11.38 13.14 21.47
N ALA A 408 -11.07 14.35 21.95
CA ALA A 408 -11.79 15.58 21.65
C ALA A 408 -11.39 16.29 20.34
N GLY A 409 -10.29 15.89 19.68
CA GLY A 409 -9.81 16.52 18.44
C GLY A 409 -10.80 16.52 17.27
N ARG A 410 -10.48 17.25 16.20
CA ARG A 410 -11.36 17.47 15.04
C ARG A 410 -11.20 16.41 13.95
N ALA A 411 -9.97 16.05 13.58
CA ALA A 411 -9.76 14.94 12.62
C ALA A 411 -8.45 14.17 12.83
N GLY A 412 -8.48 12.85 12.61
CA GLY A 412 -7.28 12.02 12.58
C GLY A 412 -6.40 12.34 11.36
N LEU A 413 -6.96 12.15 10.17
CA LEU A 413 -6.33 12.54 8.89
C LEU A 413 -7.26 13.52 8.14
N LEU A 414 -6.70 14.63 7.69
CA LEU A 414 -7.39 15.64 6.88
C LEU A 414 -6.69 15.81 5.52
N SER A 415 -7.49 15.77 4.46
CA SER A 415 -7.14 16.06 3.08
C SER A 415 -8.19 17.03 2.54
N ASP A 416 -7.82 18.30 2.35
CA ASP A 416 -8.77 19.42 2.29
C ASP A 416 -8.43 20.57 1.33
N ALA A 417 -7.34 20.42 0.59
CA ALA A 417 -6.94 21.29 -0.52
C ALA A 417 -6.93 20.49 -1.83
N ASN A 418 -6.97 21.14 -3.00
CA ASN A 418 -7.06 20.43 -4.29
C ASN A 418 -5.93 19.40 -4.49
N ASN A 419 -6.26 18.33 -5.22
CA ASN A 419 -5.40 17.22 -5.63
C ASN A 419 -4.90 16.34 -4.46
N ALA A 420 -5.69 15.32 -4.15
CA ALA A 420 -5.37 14.27 -3.17
C ALA A 420 -5.41 12.86 -3.80
N THR A 421 -4.25 12.37 -4.20
CA THR A 421 -4.04 11.13 -4.94
C THR A 421 -2.92 10.33 -4.24
N GLY A 422 -3.20 9.07 -3.87
CA GLY A 422 -2.20 8.26 -3.16
C GLY A 422 -2.73 7.04 -2.39
N TYR A 423 -1.80 6.22 -1.88
CA TYR A 423 -2.09 4.95 -1.22
C TYR A 423 -1.87 5.05 0.30
N LEU A 424 -2.93 4.77 1.05
CA LEU A 424 -2.98 4.82 2.50
C LEU A 424 -3.12 3.39 3.02
N ARG A 425 -2.32 2.97 4.02
CA ARG A 425 -2.51 1.64 4.64
C ARG A 425 -1.95 1.45 6.04
N ASP A 426 -2.42 0.43 6.74
CA ASP A 426 -1.95 0.06 8.08
C ASP A 426 -2.12 1.24 9.06
N LEU A 427 -3.35 1.78 9.13
CA LEU A 427 -3.67 3.00 9.89
C LEU A 427 -4.55 2.69 11.10
N CYS A 428 -4.11 3.06 12.30
CA CYS A 428 -4.92 3.01 13.52
C CYS A 428 -5.31 4.43 13.93
N ILE A 429 -6.61 4.75 13.96
CA ILE A 429 -7.13 6.09 14.30
C ILE A 429 -8.11 6.00 15.47
N THR A 430 -7.85 6.72 16.56
CA THR A 430 -8.64 6.63 17.81
C THR A 430 -9.08 8.01 18.32
N GLY A 431 -10.37 8.15 18.61
CA GLY A 431 -11.01 9.42 19.00
C GLY A 431 -11.35 10.30 17.80
N PHE A 432 -11.36 11.62 18.00
CA PHE A 432 -11.73 12.66 17.02
C PHE A 432 -13.23 12.77 16.70
N ASP A 433 -13.69 13.90 16.16
CA ASP A 433 -15.02 13.98 15.52
C ASP A 433 -15.05 13.10 14.26
N THR A 434 -14.07 13.31 13.38
CA THR A 434 -13.90 12.57 12.13
C THR A 434 -12.59 11.77 12.12
N GLY A 435 -12.63 10.50 11.72
CA GLY A 435 -11.42 9.69 11.64
C GLY A 435 -10.53 10.09 10.45
N ILE A 436 -11.10 10.04 9.24
CA ILE A 436 -10.49 10.48 7.98
C ILE A 436 -11.46 11.39 7.24
N GLU A 437 -11.03 12.58 6.84
CA GLU A 437 -11.78 13.50 5.98
C GLU A 437 -11.05 13.73 4.66
N ILE A 438 -11.72 13.44 3.54
CA ILE A 438 -11.26 13.72 2.18
C ILE A 438 -12.28 14.64 1.53
N SER A 439 -11.89 15.90 1.38
CA SER A 439 -12.70 16.98 0.80
C SER A 439 -11.82 17.94 0.00
N ALA A 440 -10.83 17.36 -0.69
CA ALA A 440 -9.88 18.01 -1.57
C ALA A 440 -10.56 18.54 -2.84
N GLY A 441 -11.56 17.81 -3.35
CA GLY A 441 -12.09 18.02 -4.69
C GLY A 441 -11.11 17.55 -5.78
N ARG A 442 -11.43 17.90 -7.04
CA ARG A 442 -10.57 17.92 -8.25
C ARG A 442 -9.27 17.08 -8.25
N GLU A 443 -9.15 16.20 -9.24
CA GLU A 443 -7.95 15.38 -9.51
C GLU A 443 -7.57 14.43 -8.34
N THR A 444 -8.54 14.15 -7.46
CA THR A 444 -8.42 13.26 -6.29
C THR A 444 -8.68 11.80 -6.64
N MET A 445 -7.98 10.89 -5.95
CA MET A 445 -8.18 9.44 -5.94
C MET A 445 -7.39 8.84 -4.77
N VAL A 446 -8.07 8.51 -3.67
CA VAL A 446 -7.42 7.89 -2.50
C VAL A 446 -7.72 6.40 -2.44
N THR A 447 -6.68 5.58 -2.27
CA THR A 447 -6.84 4.14 -2.02
C THR A 447 -6.46 3.82 -0.58
N LEU A 448 -7.29 3.07 0.14
CA LEU A 448 -7.12 2.73 1.56
C LEU A 448 -7.22 1.21 1.77
N GLU A 449 -6.18 0.57 2.33
CA GLU A 449 -6.28 -0.82 2.82
C GLU A 449 -5.84 -0.94 4.29
N TYR A 450 -6.45 -1.82 5.08
CA TYR A 450 -6.03 -2.15 6.46
C TYR A 450 -6.05 -0.94 7.41
N ALA A 451 -7.24 -0.47 7.78
CA ALA A 451 -7.38 0.59 8.77
C ALA A 451 -8.31 0.17 9.92
N THR A 452 -7.91 0.47 11.15
CA THR A 452 -8.75 0.38 12.34
C THR A 452 -9.12 1.78 12.80
N LEU A 453 -10.41 2.12 12.78
CA LEU A 453 -10.91 3.41 13.26
C LEU A 453 -11.84 3.17 14.46
N SER A 454 -11.62 3.86 15.57
CA SER A 454 -12.41 3.66 16.78
C SER A 454 -12.75 4.93 17.56
N GLY A 455 -13.98 4.99 18.08
CA GLY A 455 -14.42 6.03 19.01
C GLY A 455 -14.54 7.44 18.41
N GLN A 456 -14.85 7.55 17.11
CA GLN A 456 -15.14 8.84 16.49
C GLN A 456 -16.49 9.40 16.99
N ARG A 457 -16.56 10.71 17.26
CA ARG A 457 -17.77 11.35 17.80
C ARG A 457 -18.84 11.63 16.75
N GLU A 458 -18.46 11.79 15.47
CA GLU A 458 -19.39 12.01 14.36
C GLU A 458 -19.33 10.88 13.32
N THR A 459 -18.17 10.65 12.71
CA THR A 459 -18.02 9.68 11.59
C THR A 459 -16.60 9.12 11.47
N ALA A 460 -16.46 7.83 11.16
CA ALA A 460 -15.12 7.27 10.93
C ALA A 460 -14.47 7.82 9.66
N ILE A 461 -15.23 7.95 8.57
CA ILE A 461 -14.78 8.52 7.29
C ILE A 461 -15.81 9.54 6.77
N ARG A 462 -15.33 10.66 6.20
CA ARG A 462 -16.11 11.69 5.50
C ARG A 462 -15.51 11.94 4.12
N LEU A 463 -16.35 11.88 3.08
CA LEU A 463 -15.99 12.11 1.68
C LEU A 463 -16.93 13.13 1.04
N GLY A 464 -16.40 14.13 0.33
CA GLY A 464 -17.20 15.05 -0.47
C GLY A 464 -17.97 16.07 0.37
N GLU A 465 -17.64 17.35 0.21
CA GLU A 465 -18.26 18.46 0.92
C GLU A 465 -18.67 19.57 -0.05
N ALA A 466 -19.30 20.64 0.46
CA ALA A 466 -19.67 21.80 -0.35
C ALA A 466 -18.50 22.35 -1.20
N ARG A 467 -17.25 22.23 -0.71
CA ARG A 467 -16.03 22.68 -1.40
C ARG A 467 -15.58 21.82 -2.58
N SER A 468 -15.93 20.54 -2.64
CA SER A 468 -15.30 19.55 -3.54
C SER A 468 -15.53 19.80 -5.04
N GLY A 469 -16.67 20.40 -5.40
CA GLY A 469 -17.00 20.81 -6.76
C GLY A 469 -17.14 19.65 -7.77
N PRO A 470 -17.19 19.95 -9.08
CA PRO A 470 -17.11 18.94 -10.13
C PRO A 470 -15.74 18.26 -10.08
N GLY A 471 -15.71 16.93 -10.02
CA GLY A 471 -14.50 16.15 -9.77
C GLY A 471 -14.45 15.47 -8.39
N GLY A 472 -15.25 15.92 -7.41
CA GLY A 472 -15.56 15.13 -6.21
C GLY A 472 -14.37 14.64 -5.37
N ASP A 473 -14.63 13.63 -4.53
CA ASP A 473 -13.63 12.98 -3.67
C ASP A 473 -13.83 11.45 -3.69
N PRO A 474 -13.16 10.73 -4.62
CA PRO A 474 -13.26 9.27 -4.69
C PRO A 474 -12.28 8.53 -3.77
N LEU A 475 -12.84 7.61 -2.98
CA LEU A 475 -12.14 6.66 -2.10
C LEU A 475 -12.40 5.22 -2.55
N SER A 476 -11.34 4.42 -2.69
CA SER A 476 -11.41 2.96 -2.75
C SER A 476 -10.85 2.37 -1.46
N ALA A 477 -11.70 1.84 -0.58
CA ALA A 477 -11.34 1.36 0.76
C ALA A 477 -11.62 -0.14 0.99
N ARG A 478 -10.67 -0.86 1.60
CA ARG A 478 -10.75 -2.31 1.82
C ARG A 478 -10.15 -2.73 3.16
N LYS A 479 -10.65 -3.84 3.74
CA LYS A 479 -10.17 -4.39 5.03
C LYS A 479 -10.19 -3.35 6.16
N LEU A 480 -11.25 -2.56 6.26
CA LEU A 480 -11.48 -1.65 7.39
C LEU A 480 -12.07 -2.42 8.59
N LEU A 481 -11.63 -2.10 9.80
CA LEU A 481 -12.33 -2.40 11.04
C LEU A 481 -12.78 -1.06 11.65
N VAL A 482 -14.08 -0.89 11.88
CA VAL A 482 -14.60 0.35 12.48
C VAL A 482 -15.47 0.03 13.68
N GLU A 483 -15.16 0.64 14.83
CA GLU A 483 -15.76 0.32 16.12
C GLU A 483 -16.21 1.59 16.87
N ASN A 484 -17.47 1.62 17.30
CA ASN A 484 -18.05 2.70 18.11
C ASN A 484 -18.10 4.08 17.43
N ALA A 485 -18.30 4.13 16.10
CA ALA A 485 -18.54 5.36 15.36
C ALA A 485 -20.05 5.49 14.99
N PRO A 486 -20.74 6.61 15.28
CA PRO A 486 -22.17 6.79 14.98
C PRO A 486 -22.54 6.70 13.49
N VAL A 487 -21.58 7.06 12.63
CA VAL A 487 -21.57 6.75 11.20
C VAL A 487 -20.17 6.20 10.86
N VAL A 488 -20.08 5.19 10.00
CA VAL A 488 -18.77 4.71 9.51
C VAL A 488 -18.32 5.52 8.30
N LEU A 489 -19.22 5.74 7.35
CA LEU A 489 -18.92 6.46 6.13
C LEU A 489 -20.05 7.46 5.81
N ARG A 490 -19.71 8.75 5.83
CA ARG A 490 -20.54 9.79 5.21
C ARG A 490 -20.02 10.08 3.81
N VAL A 491 -20.84 9.82 2.80
CA VAL A 491 -20.61 10.19 1.40
C VAL A 491 -21.47 11.41 1.10
N GLY A 492 -20.88 12.59 1.25
CA GLY A 492 -21.51 13.87 0.99
C GLY A 492 -21.54 14.24 -0.49
N ARG A 493 -21.73 15.53 -0.77
CA ARG A 493 -21.91 16.04 -2.13
C ARG A 493 -20.67 15.75 -2.99
N ALA A 494 -20.87 15.06 -4.11
CA ALA A 494 -19.81 14.60 -5.01
C ALA A 494 -18.75 13.66 -4.38
N GLY A 495 -18.96 13.16 -3.16
CA GLY A 495 -18.14 12.07 -2.63
C GLY A 495 -18.45 10.76 -3.37
N GLN A 496 -17.44 9.92 -3.59
CA GLN A 496 -17.63 8.57 -4.15
C GLN A 496 -16.85 7.53 -3.36
N ALA A 497 -17.47 6.37 -3.10
CA ALA A 497 -16.86 5.29 -2.33
C ALA A 497 -17.00 3.92 -3.00
N VAL A 498 -15.92 3.14 -2.98
CA VAL A 498 -15.95 1.69 -3.15
C VAL A 498 -15.42 1.05 -1.87
N VAL A 499 -16.23 0.23 -1.19
CA VAL A 499 -15.89 -0.36 0.11
C VAL A 499 -15.99 -1.88 0.08
N LEU A 500 -14.89 -2.57 0.38
CA LEU A 500 -14.76 -4.03 0.26
C LEU A 500 -14.32 -4.70 1.57
N GLU A 501 -14.75 -5.94 1.81
CA GLU A 501 -14.19 -6.87 2.82
C GLU A 501 -13.93 -6.24 4.21
N SER A 502 -14.87 -5.44 4.72
CA SER A 502 -14.68 -4.66 5.95
C SER A 502 -15.69 -5.05 7.04
N GLU A 503 -15.37 -4.76 8.30
CA GLU A 503 -16.21 -5.10 9.46
C GLU A 503 -16.51 -3.86 10.32
N PHE A 504 -17.80 -3.57 10.51
CA PHE A 504 -18.33 -2.39 11.18
C PHE A 504 -19.14 -2.80 12.43
N ARG A 505 -18.88 -2.14 13.56
CA ARG A 505 -19.49 -2.43 14.87
C ARG A 505 -19.95 -1.13 15.53
N ALA A 506 -21.27 -0.93 15.66
CA ALA A 506 -21.86 0.29 16.22
C ALA A 506 -21.61 0.44 17.72
N ALA A 507 -21.73 1.68 18.22
CA ALA A 507 -21.93 1.93 19.64
C ALA A 507 -23.42 1.78 20.03
N SER A 508 -24.35 2.03 19.10
CA SER A 508 -25.78 2.14 19.38
C SER A 508 -26.67 1.55 18.28
N GLU A 509 -27.74 0.85 18.67
CA GLU A 509 -28.78 0.32 17.77
C GLU A 509 -29.69 1.39 17.14
N GLN A 510 -29.35 2.68 17.28
CA GLN A 510 -29.97 3.80 16.57
C GLN A 510 -29.10 4.35 15.43
N ASP A 511 -27.86 3.88 15.33
CA ASP A 511 -26.86 4.39 14.41
C ASP A 511 -27.09 3.83 12.98
N VAL A 512 -26.45 4.44 11.98
CA VAL A 512 -26.48 3.95 10.58
C VAL A 512 -25.06 3.83 10.05
N ALA A 513 -24.70 2.66 9.49
CA ALA A 513 -23.31 2.39 9.15
C ALA A 513 -22.80 3.31 8.02
N MET A 514 -23.56 3.45 6.93
CA MET A 514 -23.18 4.28 5.78
C MET A 514 -24.31 5.23 5.41
N ASP A 515 -23.97 6.49 5.15
CA ASP A 515 -24.91 7.59 4.92
C ASP A 515 -24.52 8.34 3.65
N VAL A 516 -25.42 8.36 2.65
CA VAL A 516 -25.11 8.85 1.29
C VAL A 516 -26.09 9.95 0.88
N GLU A 517 -25.55 11.13 0.57
CA GLU A 517 -26.29 12.26 0.04
C GLU A 517 -26.80 12.00 -1.41
N PRO A 518 -27.81 12.75 -1.91
CA PRO A 518 -28.44 12.46 -3.21
C PRO A 518 -27.53 12.37 -4.43
N ASP A 519 -26.41 13.10 -4.41
CA ASP A 519 -25.40 13.19 -5.47
C ASP A 519 -24.17 12.28 -5.21
N GLY A 520 -24.22 11.42 -4.18
CA GLY A 520 -23.12 10.56 -3.75
C GLY A 520 -23.14 9.16 -4.36
N PHE A 521 -21.96 8.60 -4.65
CA PHE A 521 -21.84 7.21 -5.13
C PHE A 521 -21.28 6.28 -4.05
N LEU A 522 -21.89 5.11 -3.88
CA LEU A 522 -21.37 4.02 -3.06
C LEU A 522 -21.51 2.69 -3.80
N LEU A 523 -20.43 1.91 -3.86
CA LEU A 523 -20.45 0.44 -3.97
C LEU A 523 -19.95 -0.17 -2.65
N ALA A 524 -20.68 -1.12 -2.10
CA ALA A 524 -20.31 -1.88 -0.91
C ALA A 524 -20.33 -3.38 -1.20
N ARG A 525 -19.30 -4.14 -0.80
CA ARG A 525 -19.20 -5.60 -0.99
C ARG A 525 -18.57 -6.32 0.20
N ASP A 526 -19.08 -7.51 0.50
CA ASP A 526 -18.56 -8.43 1.51
C ASP A 526 -18.34 -7.79 2.90
N LEU A 527 -19.26 -6.88 3.27
CA LEU A 527 -19.20 -6.13 4.52
C LEU A 527 -19.95 -6.85 5.64
N ARG A 528 -19.31 -6.92 6.81
CA ARG A 528 -19.95 -7.37 8.05
C ARG A 528 -20.40 -6.15 8.85
N ILE A 529 -21.67 -6.07 9.21
CA ILE A 529 -22.24 -4.89 9.86
C ILE A 529 -23.05 -5.34 11.07
N GLN A 530 -22.62 -4.90 12.25
CA GLN A 530 -23.11 -5.35 13.55
C GLN A 530 -23.52 -4.15 14.41
N GLY A 531 -24.64 -4.27 15.12
CA GLY A 531 -25.14 -3.22 16.02
C GLY A 531 -25.79 -2.00 15.37
N TYR A 532 -25.63 -1.76 14.07
CA TYR A 532 -26.28 -0.63 13.38
C TYR A 532 -27.76 -0.91 13.04
N ARG A 533 -28.61 0.12 13.14
CA ARG A 533 -30.05 0.04 12.77
C ARG A 533 -30.26 -0.20 11.27
N ALA A 534 -29.34 0.28 10.45
CA ALA A 534 -29.33 0.14 9.00
C ALA A 534 -27.89 0.09 8.48
N ALA A 535 -27.66 -0.68 7.42
CA ALA A 535 -26.39 -0.73 6.73
C ALA A 535 -26.18 0.49 5.81
N VAL A 536 -27.24 0.96 5.13
CA VAL A 536 -27.19 2.14 4.27
C VAL A 536 -28.44 3.01 4.43
N ARG A 537 -28.22 4.31 4.65
CA ARG A 537 -29.17 5.37 4.32
C ARG A 537 -28.70 6.09 3.06
N HIS A 538 -29.60 6.35 2.12
CA HIS A 538 -29.33 7.08 0.89
C HIS A 538 -30.52 8.01 0.60
N ARG A 539 -30.27 9.28 0.25
CA ARG A 539 -31.34 10.29 0.02
C ARG A 539 -32.28 10.45 1.24
N GLY A 540 -31.77 10.19 2.44
CA GLY A 540 -32.53 10.22 3.70
C GLY A 540 -33.31 8.93 4.03
N GLU A 541 -33.47 8.01 3.08
CA GLU A 541 -34.23 6.76 3.24
C GLU A 541 -33.33 5.56 3.55
N ILE A 542 -33.83 4.57 4.31
CA ILE A 542 -33.10 3.32 4.56
C ILE A 542 -33.20 2.43 3.32
N THR A 543 -32.12 2.35 2.54
CA THR A 543 -32.04 1.55 1.31
C THR A 543 -31.39 0.19 1.54
N ALA A 544 -30.65 0.00 2.63
CA ALA A 544 -30.23 -1.31 3.12
C ALA A 544 -30.43 -1.40 4.64
N GLY A 545 -31.24 -2.36 5.09
CA GLY A 545 -31.56 -2.60 6.50
C GLY A 545 -30.37 -3.10 7.33
N ALA A 546 -30.60 -3.45 8.59
CA ALA A 546 -29.56 -3.99 9.47
C ALA A 546 -28.99 -5.33 8.96
N GLY A 547 -27.67 -5.50 9.07
CA GLY A 547 -26.97 -6.74 8.73
C GLY A 547 -25.95 -6.61 7.60
N ASN A 548 -25.32 -7.74 7.25
CA ASN A 548 -24.20 -7.82 6.33
C ASN A 548 -24.60 -7.51 4.87
N ILE A 549 -23.69 -6.89 4.11
CA ILE A 549 -23.84 -6.63 2.67
C ILE A 549 -22.94 -7.59 1.88
N ALA A 550 -23.52 -8.39 0.99
CA ALA A 550 -22.76 -9.14 -0.02
C ALA A 550 -22.41 -8.27 -1.25
N GLU A 551 -23.38 -7.48 -1.71
CA GLU A 551 -23.21 -6.40 -2.69
C GLU A 551 -24.35 -5.37 -2.53
N TYR A 552 -24.03 -4.08 -2.66
CA TYR A 552 -25.00 -2.97 -2.69
C TYR A 552 -24.41 -1.80 -3.48
N ALA A 553 -25.20 -1.13 -4.30
CA ALA A 553 -24.81 0.12 -4.98
C ALA A 553 -25.93 1.18 -4.92
N THR A 554 -25.58 2.47 -4.87
CA THR A 554 -26.58 3.58 -4.90
C THR A 554 -27.12 3.90 -6.28
N ALA A 555 -26.38 3.56 -7.35
CA ALA A 555 -26.79 3.72 -8.74
C ALA A 555 -27.01 2.37 -9.42
N ALA A 556 -27.80 2.37 -10.50
CA ALA A 556 -28.13 1.15 -11.25
C ALA A 556 -26.89 0.54 -11.93
N VAL A 557 -26.81 -0.80 -11.93
CA VAL A 557 -25.75 -1.55 -12.62
C VAL A 557 -26.05 -1.60 -14.11
N VAL A 558 -25.11 -1.09 -14.92
CA VAL A 558 -25.18 -1.05 -16.38
C VAL A 558 -24.50 -2.29 -16.95
N ALA A 559 -25.22 -3.40 -16.88
CA ALA A 559 -24.87 -4.60 -17.65
C ALA A 559 -25.06 -4.34 -19.16
N LEU A 560 -24.22 -4.95 -19.99
CA LEU A 560 -24.48 -5.11 -21.45
C LEU A 560 -24.80 -6.56 -21.84
N ASP A 561 -24.97 -7.45 -20.85
CA ASP A 561 -25.39 -8.85 -20.94
C ASP A 561 -26.20 -9.25 -19.68
N ASP A 562 -26.67 -10.50 -19.62
CA ASP A 562 -27.46 -11.05 -18.52
C ASP A 562 -26.61 -11.81 -17.46
N GLU A 563 -25.29 -11.63 -17.49
CA GLU A 563 -24.34 -12.42 -16.70
C GLU A 563 -24.01 -11.76 -15.35
N PRO A 564 -23.65 -12.53 -14.30
CA PRO A 564 -23.28 -11.94 -13.02
C PRO A 564 -22.02 -11.08 -13.18
N PRO A 565 -21.90 -9.95 -12.44
CA PRO A 565 -20.77 -9.06 -12.57
C PRO A 565 -19.45 -9.78 -12.23
N LEU A 566 -18.38 -9.43 -12.95
CA LEU A 566 -17.06 -9.99 -12.71
C LEU A 566 -16.61 -9.67 -11.28
N ARG A 567 -16.25 -10.71 -10.52
CA ARG A 567 -15.63 -10.64 -9.19
C ARG A 567 -14.38 -11.51 -9.22
N LEU A 568 -13.23 -10.91 -9.53
CA LEU A 568 -11.94 -11.61 -9.61
C LEU A 568 -11.42 -11.97 -8.21
N PRO A 569 -10.62 -13.03 -8.05
CA PRO A 569 -9.98 -13.34 -6.77
C PRO A 569 -9.06 -12.20 -6.35
N ILE A 570 -9.35 -11.59 -5.20
CA ILE A 570 -8.54 -10.51 -4.63
C ILE A 570 -7.40 -11.13 -3.82
N LYS A 571 -6.16 -10.67 -4.06
CA LYS A 571 -4.97 -11.16 -3.35
C LYS A 571 -4.33 -10.00 -2.60
N ASP A 572 -4.16 -10.17 -1.28
CA ASP A 572 -3.46 -9.22 -0.43
C ASP A 572 -2.02 -9.04 -0.94
N SER A 573 -1.52 -7.81 -1.03
CA SER A 573 -0.13 -7.58 -1.45
C SER A 573 0.84 -8.18 -0.42
N PRO A 574 1.89 -8.91 -0.84
CA PRO A 574 2.86 -9.50 0.08
C PRO A 574 3.46 -8.48 1.04
N LEU A 575 3.34 -8.74 2.35
CA LEU A 575 3.93 -7.91 3.39
C LEU A 575 5.39 -8.32 3.58
N ILE A 576 6.30 -7.65 2.87
CA ILE A 576 7.74 -7.83 3.00
C ILE A 576 8.22 -6.78 4.02
N LEU A 577 8.75 -7.24 5.16
CA LEU A 577 9.28 -6.35 6.19
C LEU A 577 10.71 -5.91 5.82
N PRO A 578 11.11 -4.65 6.10
CA PRO A 578 12.47 -4.17 5.86
C PRO A 578 13.52 -5.00 6.61
N GLU A 579 14.66 -5.23 5.96
CA GLU A 579 15.72 -6.05 6.57
C GLU A 579 16.49 -5.29 7.65
N THR A 580 16.37 -5.75 8.90
CA THR A 580 17.00 -5.09 10.05
C THR A 580 18.47 -5.44 10.24
N ASP A 581 18.93 -6.59 9.74
CA ASP A 581 20.37 -6.89 9.73
C ASP A 581 21.04 -6.19 8.52
N ILE A 582 21.63 -5.04 8.81
CA ILE A 582 22.45 -4.25 7.86
C ILE A 582 23.55 -5.10 7.21
N ALA A 583 24.05 -6.16 7.85
CA ALA A 583 25.04 -7.04 7.23
C ALA A 583 24.45 -7.87 6.06
N GLN A 584 23.14 -7.90 5.86
CA GLN A 584 22.47 -8.52 4.71
C GLN A 584 22.21 -7.56 3.54
N TRP A 585 22.68 -6.31 3.63
CA TRP A 585 22.53 -5.32 2.57
C TRP A 585 23.78 -5.29 1.68
N ALA A 586 23.59 -5.21 0.37
CA ALA A 586 24.61 -4.80 -0.58
C ALA A 586 24.36 -3.34 -0.99
N ASN A 587 25.18 -2.44 -0.47
CA ASN A 587 25.22 -1.05 -0.90
C ASN A 587 26.01 -0.95 -2.22
N VAL A 588 25.36 -0.52 -3.31
CA VAL A 588 25.97 -0.49 -4.66
C VAL A 588 27.25 0.34 -4.74
N ASP A 589 27.41 1.35 -3.88
CA ASP A 589 28.61 2.18 -3.79
C ASP A 589 29.85 1.36 -3.42
N ASP A 590 29.73 0.39 -2.51
CA ASP A 590 30.83 -0.46 -2.05
C ASP A 590 31.33 -1.41 -3.14
N PHE A 591 30.50 -1.67 -4.15
CA PHE A 591 30.85 -2.43 -5.36
C PHE A 591 31.37 -1.53 -6.50
N GLY A 592 31.53 -0.23 -6.24
CA GLY A 592 32.14 0.75 -7.14
C GLY A 592 31.15 1.55 -7.99
N ALA A 593 29.89 1.68 -7.56
CA ALA A 593 28.95 2.61 -8.20
C ALA A 593 29.29 4.06 -7.84
N VAL A 594 29.21 4.96 -8.82
CA VAL A 594 29.51 6.39 -8.68
C VAL A 594 28.27 7.16 -8.24
N GLY A 595 27.08 6.82 -8.76
CA GLY A 595 25.83 7.45 -8.36
C GLY A 595 25.81 8.98 -8.49
N ASP A 596 26.54 9.50 -9.49
CA ASP A 596 26.56 10.93 -9.88
C ASP A 596 25.50 11.26 -10.95
N GLY A 597 24.82 10.24 -11.47
CA GLY A 597 23.88 10.35 -12.58
C GLY A 597 24.53 10.47 -13.95
N ILE A 598 25.85 10.31 -14.10
CA ILE A 598 26.59 10.45 -15.37
C ILE A 598 27.31 9.16 -15.73
N ALA A 599 28.03 8.56 -14.77
CA ALA A 599 28.75 7.30 -14.98
C ALA A 599 27.78 6.10 -15.07
N ASP A 600 28.02 5.19 -16.01
CA ASP A 600 27.21 3.96 -16.17
C ASP A 600 27.54 2.95 -15.07
N ASP A 601 26.66 2.89 -14.06
CA ASP A 601 26.83 2.09 -12.86
C ASP A 601 26.41 0.62 -13.06
N THR A 602 25.87 0.24 -14.22
CA THR A 602 25.33 -1.11 -14.51
C THR A 602 26.24 -2.24 -14.00
N ALA A 603 27.53 -2.17 -14.29
CA ALA A 603 28.49 -3.21 -13.93
C ALA A 603 28.83 -3.25 -12.43
N ALA A 604 28.67 -2.14 -11.69
CA ALA A 604 28.83 -2.11 -10.24
C ALA A 604 27.57 -2.63 -9.53
N ILE A 605 26.40 -2.27 -10.06
CA ILE A 605 25.10 -2.74 -9.56
C ILE A 605 24.99 -4.26 -9.74
N GLN A 606 25.44 -4.82 -10.87
CA GLN A 606 25.51 -6.28 -11.04
C GLN A 606 26.42 -6.95 -10.00
N ARG A 607 27.61 -6.39 -9.71
CA ARG A 607 28.48 -6.94 -8.65
C ARG A 607 27.84 -6.90 -7.26
N ALA A 608 27.02 -5.89 -6.98
CA ALA A 608 26.24 -5.82 -5.75
C ALA A 608 25.17 -6.91 -5.68
N VAL A 609 24.47 -7.18 -6.79
CA VAL A 609 23.51 -8.28 -6.94
C VAL A 609 24.18 -9.66 -6.80
N ASP A 610 25.32 -9.85 -7.46
CA ASP A 610 26.11 -11.09 -7.45
C ASP A 610 26.72 -11.42 -6.08
N SER A 611 26.67 -10.49 -5.12
CA SER A 611 27.19 -10.69 -3.75
C SER A 611 26.43 -11.73 -2.92
N GLY A 612 25.27 -12.18 -3.38
CA GLY A 612 24.40 -13.11 -2.67
C GLY A 612 23.62 -12.49 -1.50
N LYS A 613 23.64 -11.15 -1.37
CA LYS A 613 22.89 -10.41 -0.35
C LYS A 613 21.40 -10.28 -0.72
N PRO A 614 20.46 -10.46 0.22
CA PRO A 614 19.03 -10.39 -0.08
C PRO A 614 18.49 -8.98 -0.31
N VAL A 615 19.19 -7.92 0.13
CA VAL A 615 18.77 -6.52 -0.08
C VAL A 615 19.81 -5.77 -0.89
N ILE A 616 19.40 -5.23 -2.04
CA ILE A 616 20.24 -4.40 -2.92
C ILE A 616 19.80 -2.95 -2.77
N ARG A 617 20.74 -2.04 -2.50
CA ARG A 617 20.38 -0.71 -1.99
C ARG A 617 21.23 0.42 -2.59
N PHE A 618 20.54 1.47 -3.02
CA PHE A 618 21.12 2.64 -3.68
C PHE A 618 21.06 3.88 -2.74
N PRO A 619 22.16 4.28 -2.07
CA PRO A 619 22.16 5.42 -1.15
C PRO A 619 22.08 6.79 -1.85
N ARG A 620 22.75 6.99 -2.99
CA ARG A 620 22.83 8.29 -3.67
C ARG A 620 21.54 8.61 -4.43
N ALA A 621 21.43 9.84 -4.93
CA ALA A 621 20.21 10.33 -5.54
C ALA A 621 19.99 9.92 -7.00
N ASN A 622 21.02 9.48 -7.75
CA ASN A 622 20.90 9.22 -9.19
C ASN A 622 21.89 8.12 -9.60
N TYR A 623 21.43 7.06 -10.25
CA TYR A 623 22.30 6.05 -10.86
C TYR A 623 21.94 5.88 -12.34
N VAL A 624 22.93 5.57 -13.18
CA VAL A 624 22.71 5.26 -14.60
C VAL A 624 22.79 3.75 -14.81
N ILE A 625 21.79 3.20 -15.49
CA ILE A 625 21.74 1.78 -15.88
C ILE A 625 21.49 1.74 -17.40
N ASN A 626 22.56 1.68 -18.19
CA ASN A 626 22.43 1.59 -19.65
C ASN A 626 22.30 0.16 -20.17
N GLY A 627 22.90 -0.82 -19.49
CA GLY A 627 22.74 -2.24 -19.78
C GLY A 627 21.50 -2.84 -19.13
N THR A 628 21.65 -4.07 -18.64
CA THR A 628 20.63 -4.84 -17.92
C THR A 628 21.30 -5.53 -16.74
N VAL A 629 20.67 -5.47 -15.57
CA VAL A 629 21.11 -6.14 -14.35
C VAL A 629 20.23 -7.38 -14.11
N ASP A 630 20.85 -8.55 -14.07
CA ASP A 630 20.19 -9.83 -13.86
C ASP A 630 19.97 -10.10 -12.37
N ILE A 631 18.71 -10.32 -11.98
CA ILE A 631 18.27 -10.48 -10.59
C ILE A 631 18.00 -11.97 -10.27
N PRO A 632 18.86 -12.61 -9.45
CA PRO A 632 18.72 -13.99 -9.01
C PRO A 632 17.69 -14.16 -7.88
N ALA A 633 17.40 -15.40 -7.52
CA ALA A 633 16.43 -15.76 -6.48
C ALA A 633 16.89 -15.38 -5.07
N SER A 634 18.20 -15.17 -4.86
CA SER A 634 18.78 -14.74 -3.57
C SER A 634 18.41 -13.31 -3.19
N VAL A 635 18.20 -12.42 -4.17
CA VAL A 635 17.72 -11.05 -3.91
C VAL A 635 16.23 -11.07 -3.60
N ARG A 636 15.83 -10.60 -2.42
CA ARG A 636 14.44 -10.40 -1.98
C ARG A 636 13.95 -8.98 -2.25
N GLU A 637 14.83 -7.99 -2.14
CA GLU A 637 14.47 -6.57 -2.12
C GLU A 637 15.49 -5.73 -2.90
N ILE A 638 14.99 -4.77 -3.67
CA ILE A 638 15.76 -3.71 -4.30
C ILE A 638 15.13 -2.37 -3.89
N THR A 639 15.84 -1.57 -3.09
CA THR A 639 15.38 -0.25 -2.63
C THR A 639 16.28 0.87 -3.12
N MET A 640 15.68 1.90 -3.72
CA MET A 640 16.42 3.07 -4.20
C MET A 640 16.35 4.25 -3.20
N LEU A 641 15.70 4.07 -2.04
CA LEU A 641 15.47 5.11 -1.03
C LEU A 641 14.98 6.43 -1.66
N PHE A 642 13.95 6.31 -2.49
CA PHE A 642 13.36 7.35 -3.33
C PHE A 642 14.35 8.07 -4.26
N GLY A 643 15.50 7.46 -4.56
CA GLY A 643 16.46 7.94 -5.55
C GLY A 643 15.96 7.81 -6.98
N VAL A 644 16.71 8.37 -7.92
CA VAL A 644 16.45 8.30 -9.36
C VAL A 644 17.31 7.20 -9.99
N ILE A 645 16.72 6.39 -10.87
CA ILE A 645 17.44 5.48 -11.78
C ILE A 645 17.13 5.86 -13.23
N THR A 646 18.17 5.91 -14.06
CA THR A 646 18.06 6.51 -15.40
C THR A 646 18.76 5.66 -16.46
N ARG A 647 18.19 5.62 -17.67
CA ARG A 647 18.89 5.14 -18.87
C ARG A 647 19.27 6.33 -19.74
N SER A 648 20.55 6.70 -19.75
CA SER A 648 21.03 7.81 -20.58
C SER A 648 21.13 7.43 -22.07
N GLN A 649 21.46 6.18 -22.37
CA GLN A 649 21.80 5.70 -23.72
C GLN A 649 20.74 4.73 -24.28
N ALA A 650 19.45 5.10 -24.21
CA ALA A 650 18.37 4.32 -24.82
C ALA A 650 18.43 4.41 -26.35
N THR A 651 19.03 3.40 -27.01
CA THR A 651 19.16 3.32 -28.48
C THR A 651 17.99 2.65 -29.19
N ALA A 652 17.05 2.07 -28.44
CA ALA A 652 15.84 1.44 -28.96
C ALA A 652 14.67 1.57 -27.97
N PHE A 653 13.46 1.78 -28.49
CA PHE A 653 12.23 1.96 -27.73
C PHE A 653 12.00 0.87 -26.67
N ASP A 654 11.85 -0.38 -27.13
CA ASP A 654 11.60 -1.55 -26.29
C ASP A 654 12.93 -2.28 -25.99
N GLY A 655 13.99 -1.51 -25.70
CA GLY A 655 15.31 -2.04 -25.34
C GLY A 655 15.28 -3.03 -24.15
N PRO A 656 16.35 -3.80 -23.92
CA PRO A 656 16.41 -4.75 -22.81
C PRO A 656 16.35 -3.98 -21.49
N ALA A 657 15.51 -4.39 -20.53
CA ALA A 657 15.17 -3.57 -19.37
C ALA A 657 16.36 -3.28 -18.43
N MET A 658 16.23 -2.28 -17.56
CA MET A 658 17.25 -1.98 -16.52
C MET A 658 17.50 -3.20 -15.61
N PHE A 659 16.43 -3.87 -15.20
CA PHE A 659 16.45 -5.07 -14.38
C PHE A 659 15.78 -6.24 -15.11
N ARG A 660 16.32 -7.46 -14.96
CA ARG A 660 15.75 -8.67 -15.53
C ARG A 660 15.64 -9.77 -14.47
N VAL A 661 14.43 -10.24 -14.21
CA VAL A 661 14.18 -11.30 -13.21
C VAL A 661 14.49 -12.66 -13.86
N THR A 662 15.67 -13.21 -13.57
CA THR A 662 16.24 -14.37 -14.29
C THR A 662 16.00 -15.72 -13.62
N GLU A 663 15.80 -15.74 -12.30
CA GLU A 663 15.59 -16.99 -11.54
C GLU A 663 14.18 -17.09 -10.92
N SER A 664 13.65 -18.31 -10.90
CA SER A 664 12.28 -18.59 -10.43
C SER A 664 12.28 -18.86 -8.93
N SER A 665 11.28 -18.35 -8.21
CA SER A 665 11.15 -18.54 -6.76
C SER A 665 9.69 -18.42 -6.31
N ALA A 666 9.33 -19.12 -5.24
CA ALA A 666 8.06 -18.89 -4.55
C ALA A 666 8.09 -17.59 -3.72
N GLU A 667 9.28 -17.17 -3.27
CA GLU A 667 9.46 -15.93 -2.52
C GLU A 667 9.36 -14.71 -3.45
N PRO A 668 8.56 -13.68 -3.11
CA PRO A 668 8.42 -12.50 -3.94
C PRO A 668 9.73 -11.72 -4.09
N LEU A 669 9.81 -10.90 -5.14
CA LEU A 669 10.81 -9.85 -5.30
C LEU A 669 10.13 -8.49 -5.10
N LEU A 670 10.65 -7.66 -4.19
CA LEU A 670 10.24 -6.26 -4.06
C LEU A 670 11.21 -5.35 -4.81
N ILE A 671 10.69 -4.49 -5.69
CA ILE A 671 11.43 -3.37 -6.29
C ILE A 671 10.67 -2.10 -5.92
N HIS A 672 11.27 -1.21 -5.12
CA HIS A 672 10.52 -0.11 -4.52
C HIS A 672 11.29 1.19 -4.26
N GLN A 673 10.49 2.24 -4.07
CA GLN A 673 10.91 3.59 -3.71
C GLN A 673 11.91 4.18 -4.72
N ALA A 674 11.50 4.41 -5.96
CA ALA A 674 12.35 5.09 -6.94
C ALA A 674 11.59 6.00 -7.91
N MET A 675 12.28 7.05 -8.37
CA MET A 675 11.98 7.72 -9.62
C MET A 675 12.72 7.00 -10.76
N SER A 676 12.10 6.82 -11.92
CA SER A 676 12.66 6.09 -13.05
C SER A 676 12.51 6.87 -14.35
N ALA A 677 13.53 6.83 -15.21
CA ALA A 677 13.51 7.48 -16.52
C ALA A 677 14.29 6.67 -17.59
N GLY A 678 13.79 6.62 -18.82
CA GLY A 678 14.46 6.00 -19.97
C GLY A 678 14.14 4.51 -20.19
N GLY A 679 13.05 4.24 -20.92
CA GLY A 679 12.73 2.91 -21.47
C GLY A 679 11.97 1.98 -20.50
N VAL A 680 12.36 0.70 -20.47
CA VAL A 680 11.72 -0.35 -19.65
C VAL A 680 12.51 -0.60 -18.36
N LEU A 681 11.83 -0.58 -17.22
CA LEU A 681 12.44 -0.83 -15.91
C LEU A 681 12.65 -2.34 -15.64
N VAL A 682 11.62 -3.18 -15.73
CA VAL A 682 11.70 -4.62 -15.41
C VAL A 682 11.29 -5.53 -16.57
N ASP A 683 12.17 -6.45 -16.97
CA ASP A 683 11.87 -7.62 -17.80
C ASP A 683 11.64 -8.87 -16.93
N HIS A 684 10.43 -9.41 -16.97
CA HIS A 684 10.04 -10.56 -16.15
C HIS A 684 10.13 -11.87 -16.95
N VAL A 685 11.26 -12.58 -16.83
CA VAL A 685 11.53 -13.83 -17.57
C VAL A 685 11.10 -15.06 -16.75
N ALA A 686 11.56 -15.13 -15.49
CA ALA A 686 11.38 -16.27 -14.61
C ALA A 686 9.99 -16.32 -13.95
N ASP A 687 9.66 -17.44 -13.30
CA ASP A 687 8.39 -17.59 -12.59
C ASP A 687 8.59 -17.25 -11.12
N ARG A 688 8.35 -15.97 -10.79
CA ARG A 688 8.50 -15.41 -9.44
C ARG A 688 7.44 -14.33 -9.20
N PRO A 689 6.77 -14.26 -8.04
CA PRO A 689 5.87 -13.15 -7.75
C PRO A 689 6.67 -11.83 -7.69
N LEU A 690 6.24 -10.81 -8.44
CA LEU A 690 6.90 -9.49 -8.45
C LEU A 690 6.02 -8.46 -7.73
N VAL A 691 6.61 -7.68 -6.83
CA VAL A 691 5.98 -6.54 -6.18
C VAL A 691 6.71 -5.27 -6.62
N ILE A 692 5.98 -4.35 -7.25
CA ILE A 692 6.46 -3.02 -7.66
C ILE A 692 5.73 -1.99 -6.80
N GLU A 693 6.44 -1.26 -5.95
CA GLU A 693 5.82 -0.33 -4.99
C GLU A 693 6.52 1.04 -4.95
N ASP A 694 5.75 2.12 -4.86
CA ASP A 694 6.25 3.50 -4.84
C ASP A 694 7.20 3.84 -6.02
N MET A 695 6.81 3.48 -7.23
CA MET A 695 7.62 3.69 -8.43
C MET A 695 7.08 4.82 -9.31
N PHE A 696 7.80 5.93 -9.36
CA PHE A 696 7.47 7.10 -10.19
C PHE A 696 8.23 7.03 -11.52
N MET A 697 7.60 6.50 -12.58
CA MET A 697 8.14 6.65 -13.94
C MET A 697 7.86 8.07 -14.44
N GLU A 698 8.91 8.80 -14.83
CA GLU A 698 8.77 10.17 -15.36
C GLU A 698 8.05 10.20 -16.72
N PHE A 699 7.30 11.29 -16.99
CA PHE A 699 6.40 11.37 -18.14
C PHE A 699 7.10 11.82 -19.43
N ASN A 700 6.64 11.29 -20.56
CA ASN A 700 7.14 11.62 -21.91
C ASN A 700 7.21 13.12 -22.20
N HIS A 701 6.25 13.93 -21.73
CA HIS A 701 6.23 15.37 -21.99
C HIS A 701 7.36 16.12 -21.25
N THR A 702 7.93 15.55 -20.17
CA THR A 702 9.02 16.18 -19.40
C THR A 702 10.32 16.28 -20.21
N ARG A 703 10.44 15.48 -21.28
CA ARG A 703 11.45 15.57 -22.35
C ARG A 703 11.64 17.01 -22.86
N ASN A 704 10.57 17.81 -22.97
CA ASN A 704 10.67 19.18 -23.48
C ASN A 704 11.38 20.14 -22.51
N TYR A 705 11.41 19.82 -21.21
CA TYR A 705 12.25 20.54 -20.26
C TYR A 705 13.72 20.12 -20.38
N SER A 706 14.00 18.84 -20.64
CA SER A 706 15.38 18.31 -20.79
C SER A 706 16.18 18.89 -21.96
N ALA A 707 15.53 19.57 -22.91
CA ALA A 707 16.19 20.27 -24.01
C ALA A 707 16.77 21.66 -23.64
N LYS A 708 16.60 22.14 -22.40
CA LYS A 708 17.07 23.46 -21.96
C LYS A 708 18.55 23.42 -21.50
N PRO A 709 19.40 24.40 -21.86
CA PRO A 709 20.78 24.47 -21.37
C PRO A 709 20.87 24.43 -19.84
N GLY A 710 21.75 23.59 -19.32
CA GLY A 710 21.94 23.36 -17.87
C GLY A 710 21.03 22.28 -17.26
N MET A 711 20.00 21.81 -17.97
CA MET A 711 19.22 20.65 -17.52
C MET A 711 19.85 19.33 -17.96
N ASN A 712 20.77 18.81 -17.12
CA ASN A 712 21.36 17.48 -17.29
C ASN A 712 20.35 16.35 -17.00
N TYR A 713 19.42 16.09 -17.92
CA TYR A 713 19.03 14.69 -18.11
C TYR A 713 20.24 13.96 -18.71
N PRO A 714 20.62 12.79 -18.20
CA PRO A 714 21.93 12.23 -18.53
C PRO A 714 22.02 11.69 -19.96
N SER A 715 20.91 11.62 -20.67
CA SER A 715 20.88 11.49 -22.13
C SER A 715 21.32 12.81 -22.79
N ALA A 716 22.63 12.97 -23.00
CA ALA A 716 23.18 14.03 -23.87
C ALA A 716 22.76 13.90 -25.36
N THR A 717 22.02 12.84 -25.68
CA THR A 717 21.32 12.61 -26.95
C THR A 717 19.81 12.74 -26.70
N PRO A 718 19.03 13.47 -27.54
CA PRO A 718 17.58 13.44 -27.46
C PRO A 718 17.05 12.00 -27.58
N GLN A 719 16.23 11.55 -26.62
CA GLN A 719 15.56 10.27 -26.73
C GLN A 719 14.25 10.44 -27.51
N ASP A 720 14.27 10.01 -28.78
CA ASP A 720 13.11 10.04 -29.68
C ASP A 720 12.09 8.91 -29.42
N THR A 721 12.30 8.06 -28.41
CA THR A 721 11.42 6.95 -28.05
C THR A 721 10.14 7.43 -27.35
N GLU A 722 8.96 7.03 -27.85
CA GLU A 722 7.69 7.67 -27.47
C GLU A 722 7.15 7.35 -26.07
N ILE A 723 7.54 6.25 -25.40
CA ILE A 723 6.99 5.84 -24.08
C ILE A 723 7.98 5.07 -23.20
N TRP A 724 7.95 5.31 -21.88
CA TRP A 724 8.65 4.52 -20.85
C TRP A 724 7.68 3.65 -20.02
N ARG A 725 8.15 2.52 -19.47
CA ARG A 725 7.30 1.48 -18.85
C ARG A 725 7.92 0.85 -17.61
N LEU A 726 7.14 0.62 -16.54
CA LEU A 726 7.61 -0.07 -15.33
C LEU A 726 7.92 -1.57 -15.54
N TYR A 727 7.19 -2.25 -16.43
CA TYR A 727 7.15 -3.71 -16.46
C TYR A 727 6.91 -4.25 -17.87
N ARG A 728 7.47 -5.43 -18.17
CA ARG A 728 7.18 -6.24 -19.37
C ARG A 728 7.29 -7.74 -19.05
N ASN A 729 6.25 -8.53 -19.36
CA ASN A 729 6.39 -9.98 -19.37
C ASN A 729 7.12 -10.41 -20.66
N THR A 730 8.37 -10.85 -20.53
CA THR A 730 9.19 -11.30 -21.68
C THR A 730 9.05 -12.80 -21.96
N ARG A 731 8.29 -13.53 -21.14
CA ARG A 731 7.94 -14.94 -21.38
C ARG A 731 6.43 -15.18 -21.19
N PRO A 732 5.57 -14.72 -22.12
CA PRO A 732 4.11 -14.90 -22.07
C PRO A 732 3.64 -16.34 -22.35
N GLU A 733 4.54 -17.31 -22.32
CA GLU A 733 4.31 -18.73 -22.56
C GLU A 733 4.23 -19.50 -21.22
N GLY A 734 3.28 -20.44 -21.12
CA GLY A 734 3.04 -21.24 -19.92
C GLY A 734 2.01 -20.59 -18.97
N PRO A 735 2.13 -20.78 -17.64
CA PRO A 735 1.21 -20.19 -16.67
C PRO A 735 1.38 -18.66 -16.58
N PRO A 736 0.32 -17.91 -16.18
CA PRO A 736 0.40 -16.47 -16.03
C PRO A 736 1.30 -16.07 -14.87
N LYS A 737 2.12 -15.03 -15.06
CA LYS A 737 3.01 -14.50 -14.02
C LYS A 737 2.26 -13.61 -13.03
N GLU A 738 2.54 -13.74 -11.74
CA GLU A 738 1.93 -12.90 -10.69
C GLU A 738 2.68 -11.58 -10.52
N VAL A 739 1.93 -10.47 -10.51
CA VAL A 739 2.46 -9.12 -10.35
C VAL A 739 1.55 -8.29 -9.43
N PHE A 740 2.14 -7.66 -8.43
CA PHE A 740 1.51 -6.70 -7.53
C PHE A 740 2.09 -5.32 -7.84
N VAL A 741 1.23 -4.31 -8.03
CA VAL A 741 1.68 -2.95 -8.34
C VAL A 741 0.95 -1.94 -7.49
N ASN A 742 1.69 -1.25 -6.64
CA ASN A 742 1.15 -0.41 -5.59
C ASN A 742 1.69 1.02 -5.74
N ASN A 743 0.83 2.04 -5.72
CA ASN A 743 1.23 3.45 -5.69
C ASN A 743 2.30 3.81 -6.74
N SER A 744 2.04 3.53 -8.01
CA SER A 744 3.07 3.53 -9.06
C SER A 744 2.58 4.07 -10.41
N ILE A 745 3.47 4.74 -11.13
CA ILE A 745 3.19 5.48 -12.38
C ILE A 745 3.71 4.75 -13.63
N SER A 746 2.93 4.76 -14.71
CA SER A 746 3.20 4.12 -16.01
C SER A 746 3.39 2.61 -15.89
N PHE A 747 2.46 1.99 -15.15
CA PHE A 747 2.29 0.55 -15.17
C PHE A 747 1.66 0.12 -16.50
N SER A 748 2.53 -0.13 -17.48
CA SER A 748 2.21 -0.40 -18.88
C SER A 748 1.76 0.81 -19.70
N SER A 749 1.80 0.58 -21.01
CA SER A 749 1.25 1.37 -22.10
C SER A 749 1.19 0.48 -23.35
N GLU A 750 0.34 0.77 -24.33
CA GLU A 750 0.62 0.33 -25.71
C GLU A 750 1.58 1.31 -26.38
N ASN A 751 2.56 0.80 -27.13
CA ASN A 751 3.40 1.60 -28.02
C ASN A 751 2.77 1.69 -29.41
N GLU A 752 3.23 2.62 -30.25
CA GLU A 752 2.68 2.79 -31.61
C GLU A 752 2.96 1.58 -32.52
N ALA A 753 3.93 0.73 -32.15
CA ALA A 753 4.24 -0.55 -32.80
C ALA A 753 3.38 -1.75 -32.31
N GLY A 754 2.40 -1.55 -31.43
CA GLY A 754 1.50 -2.61 -30.92
C GLY A 754 2.17 -3.70 -30.06
N THR A 755 3.39 -3.47 -29.57
CA THR A 755 4.12 -4.41 -28.71
C THR A 755 3.61 -4.31 -27.27
N LEU A 756 3.16 -5.43 -26.72
CA LEU A 756 2.39 -5.46 -25.46
C LEU A 756 3.23 -5.88 -24.25
N ALA A 757 3.00 -5.23 -23.10
CA ALA A 757 3.73 -5.49 -21.86
C ALA A 757 3.01 -6.44 -20.87
N LEU A 758 1.66 -6.41 -20.82
CA LEU A 758 0.82 -7.15 -19.86
C LEU A 758 0.12 -8.36 -20.51
N GLU A 759 0.94 -9.23 -21.10
CA GLU A 759 0.50 -10.48 -21.72
C GLU A 759 0.70 -11.67 -20.79
N ASN A 760 -0.32 -12.52 -20.63
CA ASN A 760 -0.33 -13.70 -19.76
C ASN A 760 0.20 -13.38 -18.34
N VAL A 761 -0.48 -12.45 -17.67
CA VAL A 761 -0.19 -12.04 -16.28
C VAL A 761 -1.44 -12.09 -15.40
N ARG A 762 -1.21 -12.22 -14.08
CA ARG A 762 -2.19 -11.96 -13.01
C ARG A 762 -1.74 -10.71 -12.27
N VAL A 763 -2.54 -9.64 -12.37
CA VAL A 763 -2.24 -8.34 -11.75
C VAL A 763 -3.17 -8.08 -10.57
N TRP A 764 -2.59 -7.67 -9.44
CA TRP A 764 -3.33 -7.05 -8.33
C TRP A 764 -2.75 -5.68 -8.04
N ALA A 765 -3.39 -4.65 -8.58
CA ALA A 765 -2.92 -3.27 -8.52
C ALA A 765 -3.69 -2.46 -7.46
N ARG A 766 -2.98 -1.61 -6.72
CA ARG A 766 -3.55 -0.52 -5.90
C ARG A 766 -2.99 0.81 -6.36
N MET A 767 -3.84 1.82 -6.48
CA MET A 767 -3.41 3.20 -6.68
C MET A 767 -2.41 3.36 -7.85
N ILE A 768 -2.78 2.88 -9.04
CA ILE A 768 -1.94 3.03 -10.23
C ILE A 768 -2.27 4.32 -11.00
N ASN A 769 -1.26 4.84 -11.68
CA ASN A 769 -1.40 6.04 -12.49
C ASN A 769 -0.67 5.88 -13.84
N THR A 770 -1.20 6.46 -14.92
CA THR A 770 -0.55 6.55 -16.24
C THR A 770 -1.01 7.80 -16.98
N GLU A 771 -0.09 8.48 -17.67
CA GLU A 771 -0.30 9.82 -18.22
C GLU A 771 0.31 9.98 -19.62
N HIS A 772 -0.43 10.62 -20.55
CA HIS A 772 0.04 10.99 -21.90
C HIS A 772 0.57 9.83 -22.78
N VAL A 773 -0.21 8.76 -22.92
CA VAL A 773 0.09 7.60 -23.80
C VAL A 773 -1.13 7.19 -24.64
N PRO A 774 -0.98 6.53 -25.81
CA PRO A 774 -2.12 6.17 -26.67
C PRO A 774 -3.15 5.25 -25.98
N ALA A 775 -2.69 4.30 -25.18
CA ALA A 775 -3.53 3.58 -24.22
C ALA A 775 -2.80 3.33 -22.90
N ASN A 776 -3.47 3.61 -21.78
CA ASN A 776 -2.88 3.50 -20.44
C ASN A 776 -2.64 2.04 -20.05
N TYR A 777 -3.69 1.22 -20.09
CA TYR A 777 -3.63 -0.17 -19.63
C TYR A 777 -4.13 -1.11 -20.73
N SER A 778 -3.28 -2.05 -21.15
CA SER A 778 -3.61 -3.00 -22.23
C SER A 778 -3.24 -4.42 -21.85
N PHE A 779 -4.23 -5.30 -21.78
CA PHE A 779 -4.13 -6.68 -21.29
C PHE A 779 -4.45 -7.70 -22.40
N ARG A 780 -3.67 -8.79 -22.48
CA ARG A 780 -3.89 -9.89 -23.43
C ARG A 780 -3.69 -11.26 -22.77
N ARG A 781 -4.71 -12.13 -22.82
CA ARG A 781 -4.75 -13.42 -22.08
C ARG A 781 -4.45 -13.26 -20.58
N SER A 782 -4.85 -12.13 -19.96
CA SER A 782 -4.44 -11.74 -18.61
C SER A 782 -5.63 -11.55 -17.67
N ASP A 783 -5.43 -11.83 -16.38
CA ASP A 783 -6.33 -11.45 -15.30
C ASP A 783 -5.80 -10.17 -14.63
N ALA A 784 -6.64 -9.17 -14.38
CA ALA A 784 -6.23 -7.96 -13.69
C ALA A 784 -7.31 -7.39 -12.77
N TRP A 785 -6.99 -7.28 -11.48
CA TRP A 785 -7.80 -6.59 -10.48
C TRP A 785 -7.11 -5.27 -10.11
N ILE A 786 -7.82 -4.15 -10.27
CA ILE A 786 -7.31 -2.79 -10.10
C ILE A 786 -8.19 -2.07 -9.08
N PHE A 787 -7.59 -1.62 -7.98
CA PHE A 787 -8.28 -0.96 -6.87
C PHE A 787 -7.76 0.46 -6.68
N GLY A 788 -8.54 1.44 -7.13
CA GLY A 788 -8.10 2.82 -7.28
C GLY A 788 -7.12 3.01 -8.45
N PHE A 789 -7.47 3.91 -9.37
CA PHE A 789 -6.52 4.44 -10.36
C PHE A 789 -6.76 5.94 -10.59
N LYS A 790 -5.70 6.67 -10.92
CA LYS A 790 -5.78 8.01 -11.51
C LYS A 790 -5.17 7.92 -12.91
N SER A 791 -5.50 8.81 -13.85
CA SER A 791 -4.81 8.84 -15.16
C SER A 791 -5.10 10.08 -15.99
N GLU A 792 -4.22 10.38 -16.95
CA GLU A 792 -4.32 11.56 -17.80
C GLU A 792 -4.17 11.25 -19.30
N ASN A 793 -5.00 11.89 -20.12
CA ASN A 793 -4.78 12.12 -21.55
C ASN A 793 -4.34 10.92 -22.42
N ALA A 794 -5.10 9.83 -22.37
CA ALA A 794 -4.93 8.68 -23.26
C ALA A 794 -6.14 8.46 -24.18
N ASP A 795 -5.97 8.01 -25.42
CA ASP A 795 -7.08 7.79 -26.37
C ASP A 795 -8.05 6.68 -25.90
N THR A 796 -7.51 5.67 -25.22
CA THR A 796 -8.26 4.63 -24.48
C THR A 796 -7.63 4.41 -23.10
N LEU A 797 -8.43 4.33 -22.04
CA LEU A 797 -7.95 4.01 -20.69
C LEU A 797 -7.55 2.54 -20.59
N LEU A 798 -8.44 1.64 -21.03
CA LEU A 798 -8.30 0.21 -20.78
C LEU A 798 -8.64 -0.60 -22.03
N LYS A 799 -7.73 -1.46 -22.46
CA LYS A 799 -7.92 -2.46 -23.51
C LYS A 799 -7.78 -3.86 -22.91
N ALA A 800 -8.68 -4.77 -23.25
CA ALA A 800 -8.60 -6.18 -22.84
C ALA A 800 -8.89 -7.08 -24.04
N THR A 801 -7.95 -7.97 -24.38
CA THR A 801 -8.01 -8.83 -25.57
C THR A 801 -7.76 -10.31 -25.25
N ASP A 802 -8.17 -11.18 -26.18
CA ASP A 802 -7.89 -12.62 -26.21
C ASP A 802 -8.27 -13.34 -24.89
N GLY A 803 -9.51 -13.19 -24.43
CA GLY A 803 -9.99 -13.87 -23.21
C GLY A 803 -9.46 -13.28 -21.90
N SER A 804 -8.97 -12.04 -21.90
CA SER A 804 -8.59 -11.34 -20.67
C SER A 804 -9.80 -11.09 -19.77
N ARG A 805 -9.55 -10.95 -18.46
CA ARG A 805 -10.57 -10.61 -17.47
C ARG A 805 -10.06 -9.45 -16.61
N VAL A 806 -10.74 -8.31 -16.66
CA VAL A 806 -10.28 -7.10 -15.96
C VAL A 806 -11.39 -6.53 -15.08
N GLU A 807 -11.12 -6.38 -13.79
CA GLU A 807 -12.01 -5.72 -12.83
C GLU A 807 -11.36 -4.45 -12.30
N VAL A 808 -12.02 -3.31 -12.51
CA VAL A 808 -11.60 -1.98 -12.03
C VAL A 808 -12.58 -1.51 -10.97
N LEU A 809 -12.06 -1.15 -9.80
CA LEU A 809 -12.82 -0.77 -8.61
C LEU A 809 -12.36 0.62 -8.14
N GLY A 810 -13.00 1.64 -8.72
CA GLY A 810 -12.75 3.05 -8.49
C GLY A 810 -11.62 3.64 -9.33
N GLY A 811 -11.87 4.78 -9.98
CA GLY A 811 -10.82 5.67 -10.45
C GLY A 811 -11.24 6.92 -11.21
N THR A 812 -10.25 7.80 -11.39
CA THR A 812 -10.39 9.16 -11.90
C THR A 812 -9.65 9.31 -13.24
N PHE A 813 -10.32 9.84 -14.27
CA PHE A 813 -9.75 10.00 -15.61
C PHE A 813 -9.82 11.45 -16.11
N LEU A 814 -8.64 12.05 -16.32
CA LEU A 814 -8.46 13.46 -16.64
C LEU A 814 -8.26 13.64 -18.15
N LEU A 815 -9.12 14.44 -18.79
CA LEU A 815 -9.25 14.52 -20.25
C LEU A 815 -8.71 15.84 -20.79
N TRP A 816 -7.48 15.91 -21.32
CA TRP A 816 -6.93 17.18 -21.81
C TRP A 816 -7.29 17.48 -23.27
N SER A 817 -7.42 16.46 -24.12
CA SER A 817 -7.78 16.59 -25.55
C SER A 817 -9.12 15.93 -25.92
N GLU A 818 -9.63 16.25 -27.11
CA GLU A 818 -10.74 15.53 -27.73
C GLU A 818 -10.29 14.13 -28.21
N ARG A 819 -11.06 13.11 -27.84
CA ARG A 819 -10.75 11.68 -28.08
C ARG A 819 -11.14 11.19 -29.46
N ARG A 820 -10.43 10.16 -29.92
CA ARG A 820 -10.79 9.36 -31.11
C ARG A 820 -11.27 7.95 -30.75
N GLY A 821 -10.89 7.42 -29.59
CA GLY A 821 -11.25 6.08 -29.11
C GLY A 821 -12.31 6.02 -27.99
N PRO A 822 -12.84 4.82 -27.69
CA PRO A 822 -13.62 4.58 -26.47
C PRO A 822 -12.71 4.62 -25.22
N VAL A 823 -13.27 4.92 -24.05
CA VAL A 823 -12.52 4.85 -22.78
C VAL A 823 -12.12 3.41 -22.46
N ILE A 824 -13.03 2.44 -22.61
CA ILE A 824 -12.77 1.02 -22.42
C ILE A 824 -13.06 0.25 -23.71
N ASP A 825 -12.13 -0.59 -24.17
CA ASP A 825 -12.23 -1.43 -25.37
C ASP A 825 -11.96 -2.91 -25.06
N GLY A 826 -13.02 -3.71 -24.93
CA GLY A 826 -12.95 -5.17 -24.81
C GLY A 826 -13.02 -5.87 -26.17
N ARG A 827 -12.23 -6.94 -26.35
CA ARG A 827 -12.34 -7.86 -27.49
C ARG A 827 -12.20 -9.30 -27.01
N ASP A 828 -13.24 -10.09 -27.23
CA ASP A 828 -13.39 -11.49 -26.79
C ASP A 828 -12.97 -11.70 -25.32
N SER A 829 -13.28 -10.72 -24.46
CA SER A 829 -12.80 -10.56 -23.08
C SER A 829 -13.94 -10.18 -22.13
N ALA A 830 -13.70 -10.27 -20.83
CA ALA A 830 -14.61 -9.83 -19.77
C ALA A 830 -14.05 -8.58 -19.08
N ILE A 831 -14.90 -7.58 -18.84
CA ILE A 831 -14.51 -6.34 -18.15
C ILE A 831 -15.63 -5.91 -17.19
N ALA A 832 -15.27 -5.62 -15.94
CA ALA A 832 -16.08 -4.86 -15.01
C ALA A 832 -15.35 -3.57 -14.63
N ALA A 833 -16.08 -2.46 -14.57
CA ALA A 833 -15.53 -1.17 -14.15
C ALA A 833 -16.56 -0.42 -13.29
N VAL A 834 -16.21 -0.21 -12.02
CA VAL A 834 -16.97 0.57 -11.04
C VAL A 834 -16.32 1.94 -10.92
N PHE A 835 -17.14 2.98 -11.00
CA PHE A 835 -16.78 4.37 -10.81
C PHE A 835 -15.61 4.84 -11.73
N LEU A 836 -16.00 5.48 -12.83
CA LEU A 836 -15.12 6.10 -13.81
C LEU A 836 -15.52 7.56 -13.97
N GLN A 837 -14.73 8.46 -13.41
CA GLN A 837 -14.99 9.90 -13.47
C GLN A 837 -14.23 10.57 -14.61
N TRP A 838 -14.82 11.62 -15.19
CA TRP A 838 -14.24 12.44 -16.26
C TRP A 838 -13.97 13.86 -15.75
N TYR A 839 -12.86 14.47 -16.16
CA TYR A 839 -12.56 15.88 -15.87
C TYR A 839 -11.90 16.61 -17.05
N TRP A 840 -11.77 17.94 -16.98
CA TRP A 840 -11.19 18.87 -17.98
C TRP A 840 -11.90 19.02 -19.35
N LYS A 841 -12.49 17.97 -19.92
CA LYS A 841 -13.25 18.03 -21.20
C LYS A 841 -14.57 17.28 -21.12
N PRO A 842 -15.54 17.55 -22.02
CA PRO A 842 -16.84 16.89 -22.00
C PRO A 842 -16.75 15.36 -22.10
N THR A 843 -17.71 14.67 -21.46
CA THR A 843 -17.89 13.20 -21.47
C THR A 843 -17.65 12.61 -22.88
N PRO A 844 -16.81 11.57 -23.02
CA PRO A 844 -16.50 10.95 -24.32
C PRO A 844 -17.74 10.36 -25.02
N SER A 845 -17.77 10.40 -26.35
CA SER A 845 -18.91 9.90 -27.14
C SER A 845 -19.20 8.41 -26.95
N THR A 846 -18.15 7.60 -26.73
CA THR A 846 -18.23 6.20 -26.34
C THR A 846 -17.45 6.00 -25.05
N ILE A 847 -18.14 5.59 -23.98
CA ILE A 847 -17.52 5.23 -22.70
C ILE A 847 -16.95 3.82 -22.81
N PHE A 848 -17.82 2.86 -23.11
CA PHE A 848 -17.46 1.45 -23.13
C PHE A 848 -17.78 0.85 -24.51
N ARG A 849 -16.86 0.06 -25.05
CA ARG A 849 -17.10 -0.82 -26.19
C ARG A 849 -16.59 -2.22 -25.84
N ASN A 850 -17.35 -3.24 -26.21
CA ASN A 850 -16.86 -4.62 -26.19
C ASN A 850 -17.31 -5.35 -27.46
N GLN A 851 -16.38 -6.10 -28.04
CA GLN A 851 -16.61 -6.90 -29.24
C GLN A 851 -16.44 -8.38 -28.88
N GLN A 852 -17.44 -9.22 -29.10
CA GLN A 852 -17.39 -10.65 -28.80
C GLN A 852 -18.01 -11.44 -29.94
N ALA A 853 -17.28 -12.43 -30.47
CA ALA A 853 -17.72 -13.30 -31.57
C ALA A 853 -18.30 -12.52 -32.78
N GLY A 854 -17.77 -11.32 -33.06
CA GLY A 854 -18.22 -10.41 -34.12
C GLY A 854 -19.38 -9.47 -33.76
N VAL A 855 -20.07 -9.67 -32.63
CA VAL A 855 -21.08 -8.75 -32.10
C VAL A 855 -20.39 -7.62 -31.35
N THR A 856 -20.88 -6.37 -31.50
CA THR A 856 -20.36 -5.21 -30.75
C THR A 856 -21.44 -4.64 -29.83
N ALA A 857 -21.17 -4.60 -28.53
CA ALA A 857 -21.95 -3.89 -27.53
C ALA A 857 -21.24 -2.58 -27.14
N ALA A 858 -22.00 -1.53 -26.81
CA ALA A 858 -21.44 -0.24 -26.42
C ALA A 858 -22.31 0.54 -25.43
N LEU A 859 -21.64 1.38 -24.63
CA LEU A 859 -22.24 2.43 -23.81
C LEU A 859 -21.78 3.79 -24.35
N THR A 860 -22.70 4.51 -24.97
CA THR A 860 -22.47 5.86 -25.53
C THR A 860 -22.80 6.94 -24.49
N LYS A 861 -22.27 8.14 -24.71
CA LYS A 861 -22.53 9.33 -23.88
C LYS A 861 -24.00 9.47 -23.48
N ASN A 862 -24.91 9.53 -24.45
CA ASN A 862 -26.32 9.79 -24.19
C ASN A 862 -27.02 8.73 -23.31
N ARG A 863 -26.46 7.50 -23.22
CA ARG A 863 -26.94 6.45 -22.31
C ARG A 863 -26.24 6.49 -20.94
N PHE A 864 -25.03 7.07 -20.86
CA PHE A 864 -24.31 7.33 -19.60
C PHE A 864 -24.86 8.58 -18.89
N ASP A 865 -24.97 9.70 -19.60
CA ASP A 865 -25.51 10.98 -19.08
C ASP A 865 -26.96 10.87 -18.55
N GLY A 866 -27.68 9.81 -18.94
CA GLY A 866 -29.03 9.47 -18.45
C GLY A 866 -29.07 8.71 -17.12
N LEU A 867 -27.92 8.40 -16.52
CA LEU A 867 -27.80 7.66 -15.25
C LEU A 867 -27.78 8.62 -14.05
N ASP A 868 -28.96 9.05 -13.59
CA ASP A 868 -29.16 9.79 -12.32
C ASP A 868 -28.32 11.06 -12.06
N LYS A 869 -27.63 11.59 -13.09
CA LYS A 869 -26.77 12.80 -13.09
C LYS A 869 -25.49 12.74 -12.24
N VAL A 870 -25.19 11.64 -11.57
CA VAL A 870 -23.87 11.44 -10.96
C VAL A 870 -22.93 10.95 -12.06
N ASP A 871 -21.73 11.52 -12.20
CA ASP A 871 -20.68 11.06 -13.13
C ASP A 871 -20.04 9.73 -12.65
N ALA A 872 -20.87 8.75 -12.35
CA ALA A 872 -20.54 7.47 -11.74
C ALA A 872 -21.50 6.38 -12.20
N ALA A 873 -20.95 5.24 -12.61
CA ALA A 873 -21.72 4.03 -12.93
C ALA A 873 -20.95 2.79 -12.49
N TYR A 874 -21.67 1.68 -12.28
CA TYR A 874 -21.08 0.35 -12.38
C TYR A 874 -21.41 -0.23 -13.76
N ILE A 875 -20.40 -0.54 -14.56
CA ILE A 875 -20.53 -1.14 -15.90
C ILE A 875 -19.89 -2.53 -15.88
N HIS A 876 -20.53 -3.56 -16.48
CA HIS A 876 -19.88 -4.85 -16.71
C HIS A 876 -20.33 -5.55 -17.98
N VAL A 877 -19.44 -6.40 -18.52
CA VAL A 877 -19.66 -7.35 -19.60
C VAL A 877 -18.78 -8.59 -19.40
N ASN A 878 -19.33 -9.79 -19.63
CA ASN A 878 -18.68 -11.08 -19.43
C ASN A 878 -18.42 -11.79 -20.78
N SER A 879 -17.40 -12.65 -20.86
CA SER A 879 -16.98 -13.32 -22.11
C SER A 879 -17.69 -14.65 -22.38
N SER A 880 -18.68 -15.01 -21.56
CA SER A 880 -19.44 -16.26 -21.64
C SER A 880 -20.48 -16.29 -22.76
N ASN A 881 -20.66 -15.20 -23.50
CA ASN A 881 -21.59 -15.08 -24.64
C ASN A 881 -21.15 -15.86 -25.90
N ARG A 882 -20.60 -17.06 -25.70
CA ARG A 882 -20.66 -18.18 -26.64
C ARG A 882 -22.12 -18.61 -26.83
N ARG A 883 -22.91 -17.77 -27.51
CA ARG A 883 -24.12 -18.29 -28.18
C ARG A 883 -23.68 -19.49 -29.01
N LYS A 884 -24.37 -20.62 -28.84
CA LYS A 884 -24.20 -21.74 -29.76
C LYS A 884 -24.55 -21.22 -31.17
N PRO A 885 -23.82 -21.63 -32.22
CA PRO A 885 -24.35 -21.50 -33.56
C PRO A 885 -25.60 -22.39 -33.65
N ASP A 886 -26.74 -21.77 -33.95
CA ASP A 886 -27.93 -22.42 -34.50
C ASP A 886 -27.80 -22.52 -36.04
#